data_AF-A0A087STK9-F1
#
_entry.id   AF-A0A087STK9-F1
#
_cell.length_a   1.000
_cell.length_b   1.000
_cell.length_c   1.000
_cell.angle_alpha   90.00
_cell.angle_beta   90.00
_cell.angle_gamma   90.00
#
_symmetry.space_group_name_H-M   'P 1'
#
loop_
_entity.id
_entity.type
_entity.pdbx_description
1 polymer ?
#
loop_
_entity_poly.entity_id
_entity_poly.type
_entity_poly.pdbx_seq_one_letter_code
_entity_poly.pdbx_strand_id
1 'polypeptide(L)'
;MAPPVPLGTRTGRGLYHCDYCHKDLSNALHIRCAVCPDFDLCLDCFSVGAAITPHSSDHAYKVVGNLSFPIYHPEWGADEEILLVEGVELYGLGNWEAVGEHVGRDPGEARAHYMSVYVETACFPDPQPSPAMAGVDIQALIDAHRSTTLNKMASARIALASPAATPRVKSESTPGAAAWDAANGGAMGPGHSPQRAADSRAPSSAERAPLESVRKLEPEANILQDPLGAGVAGTPAAASPAEIGAKVALAEAQQTGYNLKRNEFEQEYDHEAECIISEMEFREEDSEEVVAQKLELIAIYNRRLDERDQRRAFILDRGLLNVKRQAAMDRRRSAAERAMAGQLRAFARYLPQAQYEALADGMLAEARLCARIAELQEYRALGLRTFEEVDELEASGDRPRRKENAPPSQAARMRLNRVPIDEARLQEHLLSGLGFAHAAMSLHQKRTTVEEGRGTSGLAAWRGKRGTLLDITALPDAEVLLQQERHLCASERYLPAQYLAIKAAVLEVQERRGVVTPGDVTALPFKVDVQRMLRLYDFFSGQARKLVGAKGFQRHNPLTDKFPIHRFHHFEFYCGDATNTSRRFGLGLGLSQVAKSDQGTGNQKFASYVMRSNQLIFTFTAPYNGAGGEASGPDAGSPVPWYDVDAAHTFNRNHGLGVRAVGIVVEDAAEAFRISTANGGIPVQPPTRLADARGSLTVSEIVLYGDVVLRFLSGDYSGSYLPGYEEEARPSPRCFGIRRADHAVGNVPDLGAQVDYLTRALGLHDFAEFTAEDVGTIDSGLNSMVLASNNEMVLLPVNEPTRGTRRKSQIQTFLEQNGGPGLQHLALKTDDVFATLRAMRAVGDAGGFEFMPRPSDAYYRDLPSKVGDALTPEQLSEAEELGLLVDRDDQGVLLQIFTKPLGDRPTVFVEIIQRLCHIQPSEETLRAARATAQACPLAANPDEVGGCGGFGKGNFSELFKSIEVYETDLGIN
;
A
#
# COMPACT_ATOMS: atom_id res chain seq x y z
N MET A 1 21.08 -11.36 -44.62
CA MET A 1 20.01 -12.30 -44.21
C MET A 1 18.74 -11.49 -44.04
N ALA A 2 17.59 -11.99 -44.48
CA ALA A 2 16.31 -11.39 -44.11
C ALA A 2 15.91 -11.86 -42.69
N PRO A 3 15.23 -11.04 -41.88
CA PRO A 3 14.59 -11.51 -40.65
C PRO A 3 13.44 -12.48 -40.97
N PRO A 4 13.04 -13.35 -40.03
CA PRO A 4 11.93 -14.28 -40.23
C PRO A 4 10.59 -13.53 -40.39
N VAL A 5 9.75 -14.01 -41.30
CA VAL A 5 8.37 -13.54 -41.47
C VAL A 5 7.51 -14.15 -40.34
N PRO A 6 6.77 -13.35 -39.56
CA PRO A 6 5.83 -13.89 -38.57
C PRO A 6 4.68 -14.63 -39.25
N LEU A 7 4.20 -15.71 -38.61
CA LEU A 7 3.10 -16.53 -39.12
C LEU A 7 1.77 -15.77 -39.02
N GLY A 8 1.00 -15.74 -40.10
CA GLY A 8 -0.37 -15.20 -40.13
C GLY A 8 -0.49 -13.79 -40.70
N THR A 9 -0.60 -13.67 -42.03
CA THR A 9 -0.99 -12.42 -42.69
C THR A 9 -2.44 -12.07 -42.34
N ARG A 10 -2.66 -11.02 -41.53
CA ARG A 10 -3.99 -10.49 -41.18
C ARG A 10 -4.68 -9.87 -42.42
N THR A 11 -5.34 -10.69 -43.23
CA THR A 11 -6.10 -10.23 -44.42
C THR A 11 -7.60 -10.21 -44.15
N GLY A 12 -8.07 -9.20 -43.41
CA GLY A 12 -9.49 -9.01 -43.09
C GLY A 12 -9.75 -7.68 -42.38
N ARG A 13 -10.98 -7.16 -42.46
CA ARG A 13 -11.39 -5.87 -41.84
C ARG A 13 -11.66 -5.97 -40.32
N GLY A 14 -10.87 -6.77 -39.61
CA GLY A 14 -11.00 -6.98 -38.16
C GLY A 14 -9.64 -7.01 -37.49
N LEU A 15 -9.48 -6.25 -36.40
CA LEU A 15 -8.26 -6.17 -35.59
C LEU A 15 -7.99 -7.47 -34.84
N TYR A 16 -9.03 -8.01 -34.19
CA TYR A 16 -8.93 -9.12 -33.26
C TYR A 16 -9.87 -10.24 -33.69
N HIS A 17 -9.41 -11.48 -33.62
CA HIS A 17 -10.17 -12.67 -33.97
C HIS A 17 -9.95 -13.71 -32.86
N CYS A 18 -10.93 -14.55 -32.59
CA CYS A 18 -10.76 -15.64 -31.62
C CYS A 18 -9.81 -16.71 -32.19
N ASP A 19 -8.68 -16.97 -31.56
CA ASP A 19 -7.70 -17.96 -32.05
C ASP A 19 -8.26 -19.39 -32.06
N TYR A 20 -9.31 -19.66 -31.27
CA TYR A 20 -9.98 -20.96 -31.25
C TYR A 20 -11.10 -21.13 -32.29
N CYS A 21 -11.79 -20.04 -32.70
CA CYS A 21 -12.99 -20.15 -33.56
C CYS A 21 -13.11 -19.11 -34.68
N HIS A 22 -12.09 -18.27 -34.85
CA HIS A 22 -11.92 -17.23 -35.89
C HIS A 22 -13.06 -16.20 -36.01
N LYS A 23 -13.94 -16.14 -35.00
CA LYS A 23 -14.96 -15.12 -34.80
C LYS A 23 -14.29 -13.75 -34.59
N ASP A 24 -14.73 -12.73 -35.34
CA ASP A 24 -14.31 -11.33 -35.15
C ASP A 24 -14.64 -10.85 -33.72
N LEU A 25 -13.65 -10.19 -33.09
CA LEU A 25 -13.67 -9.67 -31.72
C LEU A 25 -13.48 -8.15 -31.68
N SER A 26 -13.21 -7.49 -32.81
CA SER A 26 -12.75 -6.10 -32.88
C SER A 26 -13.68 -5.12 -32.15
N ASN A 27 -15.00 -5.31 -32.35
CA ASN A 27 -16.05 -4.50 -31.75
C ASN A 27 -16.74 -5.22 -30.56
N ALA A 28 -16.04 -6.14 -29.88
CA ALA A 28 -16.62 -7.03 -28.88
C ALA A 28 -15.69 -7.25 -27.67
N LEU A 29 -16.31 -7.43 -26.49
CA LEU A 29 -15.58 -7.79 -25.27
C LEU A 29 -14.99 -9.20 -25.41
N HIS A 30 -13.68 -9.30 -25.24
CA HIS A 30 -12.90 -10.53 -25.40
C HIS A 30 -11.89 -10.74 -24.27
N ILE A 31 -11.23 -11.90 -24.26
CA ILE A 31 -10.33 -12.34 -23.19
C ILE A 31 -8.95 -12.62 -23.80
N ARG A 32 -7.96 -11.77 -23.48
CA ARG A 32 -6.57 -11.95 -23.90
C ARG A 32 -5.82 -12.81 -22.90
N CYS A 33 -4.97 -13.73 -23.36
CA CYS A 33 -4.03 -14.41 -22.48
C CYS A 33 -2.93 -13.44 -22.02
N ALA A 34 -2.56 -13.47 -20.74
CA ALA A 34 -1.46 -12.67 -20.19
C ALA A 34 -0.10 -13.40 -20.18
N VAL A 35 -0.06 -14.64 -20.71
CA VAL A 35 1.13 -15.50 -20.77
C VAL A 35 1.52 -15.80 -22.22
N CYS A 36 0.55 -16.00 -23.11
CA CYS A 36 0.78 -16.23 -24.54
C CYS A 36 0.76 -14.90 -25.29
N PRO A 37 1.75 -14.63 -26.19
CA PRO A 37 1.69 -13.47 -27.07
C PRO A 37 0.49 -13.58 -28.02
N ASP A 38 -0.20 -12.45 -28.23
CA ASP A 38 -1.25 -12.24 -29.23
C ASP A 38 -2.36 -13.30 -29.29
N PHE A 39 -2.69 -13.93 -28.16
CA PHE A 39 -3.73 -14.96 -28.08
C PHE A 39 -5.02 -14.42 -27.44
N ASP A 40 -6.07 -14.32 -28.24
CA ASP A 40 -7.39 -13.77 -27.88
C ASP A 40 -8.50 -14.83 -27.99
N LEU A 41 -9.34 -14.91 -26.96
CA LEU A 41 -10.52 -15.77 -26.91
C LEU A 41 -11.81 -14.96 -26.87
N CYS A 42 -12.80 -15.40 -27.64
CA CYS A 42 -14.18 -14.98 -27.42
C CYS A 42 -14.69 -15.55 -26.09
N LEU A 43 -15.67 -14.88 -25.47
CA LEU A 43 -16.28 -15.32 -24.20
C LEU A 43 -16.79 -16.76 -24.25
N ASP A 44 -17.32 -17.20 -25.40
CA ASP A 44 -17.86 -18.54 -25.59
C ASP A 44 -16.74 -19.59 -25.45
N CYS A 45 -15.60 -19.39 -26.14
CA CYS A 45 -14.43 -20.27 -26.11
C CYS A 45 -13.68 -20.21 -24.76
N PHE A 46 -13.58 -19.04 -24.14
CA PHE A 46 -13.04 -18.92 -22.78
C PHE A 46 -13.90 -19.69 -21.77
N SER A 47 -15.23 -19.61 -21.86
CA SER A 47 -16.15 -20.26 -20.91
C SER A 47 -16.08 -21.79 -20.88
N VAL A 48 -15.63 -22.42 -21.98
CA VAL A 48 -15.42 -23.87 -22.05
C VAL A 48 -14.01 -24.31 -21.67
N GLY A 49 -13.07 -23.36 -21.48
CA GLY A 49 -11.67 -23.66 -21.18
C GLY A 49 -10.86 -24.09 -22.40
N ALA A 50 -11.08 -23.42 -23.55
CA ALA A 50 -10.34 -23.66 -24.79
C ALA A 50 -8.81 -23.56 -24.60
N ALA A 51 -8.08 -24.59 -25.02
CA ALA A 51 -6.62 -24.66 -24.99
C ALA A 51 -6.07 -25.12 -26.35
N ILE A 52 -4.97 -24.51 -26.80
CA ILE A 52 -4.26 -24.81 -28.05
C ILE A 52 -2.78 -24.54 -27.78
N THR A 53 -1.93 -25.58 -27.70
CA THR A 53 -0.49 -25.47 -27.42
C THR A 53 0.16 -24.36 -28.28
N PRO A 54 0.85 -23.36 -27.68
CA PRO A 54 1.34 -23.27 -26.30
C PRO A 54 0.36 -22.69 -25.26
N HIS A 55 -0.87 -22.33 -25.64
CA HIS A 55 -1.89 -21.82 -24.72
C HIS A 55 -2.58 -22.94 -23.92
N SER A 56 -2.53 -22.82 -22.58
CA SER A 56 -3.24 -23.67 -21.63
C SER A 56 -4.32 -22.89 -20.89
N SER A 57 -5.40 -23.57 -20.50
CA SER A 57 -6.61 -22.96 -19.93
C SER A 57 -6.47 -22.45 -18.48
N ASP A 58 -5.34 -22.75 -17.84
CA ASP A 58 -4.93 -22.32 -16.50
C ASP A 58 -4.00 -21.09 -16.49
N HIS A 59 -3.65 -20.55 -17.66
CA HIS A 59 -2.86 -19.33 -17.78
C HIS A 59 -3.56 -18.11 -17.15
N ALA A 60 -2.79 -17.06 -16.84
CA ALA A 60 -3.38 -15.77 -16.49
C ALA A 60 -4.07 -15.12 -17.71
N TYR A 61 -5.13 -14.35 -17.48
CA TYR A 61 -5.92 -13.67 -18.52
C TYR A 61 -6.24 -12.21 -18.17
N LYS A 62 -6.53 -11.41 -19.19
CA LYS A 62 -7.01 -10.03 -19.10
C LYS A 62 -8.29 -9.87 -19.91
N VAL A 63 -9.30 -9.20 -19.34
CA VAL A 63 -10.50 -8.80 -20.09
C VAL A 63 -10.16 -7.56 -20.94
N VAL A 64 -10.48 -7.61 -22.23
CA VAL A 64 -10.38 -6.48 -23.15
C VAL A 64 -11.79 -6.00 -23.49
N GLY A 65 -12.07 -4.71 -23.23
CA GLY A 65 -13.35 -4.08 -23.54
C GLY A 65 -13.46 -3.66 -25.01
N ASN A 66 -14.62 -3.11 -25.38
CA ASN A 66 -14.69 -2.37 -26.65
C ASN A 66 -13.89 -1.07 -26.52
N LEU A 67 -13.05 -0.75 -27.51
CA LEU A 67 -12.12 0.38 -27.47
C LEU A 67 -12.55 1.59 -28.31
N SER A 68 -13.71 1.52 -28.99
CA SER A 68 -14.23 2.59 -29.86
C SER A 68 -14.83 3.79 -29.07
N PHE A 69 -14.07 4.32 -28.11
CA PHE A 69 -14.34 5.55 -27.37
C PHE A 69 -13.16 6.52 -27.53
N PRO A 70 -13.38 7.84 -27.59
CA PRO A 70 -12.31 8.79 -27.88
C PRO A 70 -11.37 9.03 -26.70
N ILE A 71 -10.09 9.27 -27.01
CA ILE A 71 -9.05 9.65 -26.03
C ILE A 71 -8.54 11.07 -26.29
N TYR A 72 -7.93 11.35 -27.45
CA TYR A 72 -7.31 12.64 -27.72
C TYR A 72 -8.14 13.56 -28.63
N HIS A 73 -8.96 13.00 -29.53
CA HIS A 73 -9.88 13.76 -30.39
C HIS A 73 -11.26 13.09 -30.44
N PRO A 74 -12.39 13.83 -30.45
CA PRO A 74 -13.73 13.23 -30.42
C PRO A 74 -14.07 12.30 -31.60
N GLU A 75 -13.35 12.42 -32.71
CA GLU A 75 -13.56 11.65 -33.94
C GLU A 75 -12.56 10.47 -34.11
N TRP A 76 -11.73 10.18 -33.10
CA TRP A 76 -10.72 9.10 -33.11
C TRP A 76 -10.90 8.18 -31.90
N GLY A 77 -11.18 6.91 -32.13
CA GLY A 77 -11.34 5.90 -31.07
C GLY A 77 -10.01 5.38 -30.50
N ALA A 78 -10.01 4.86 -29.27
CA ALA A 78 -8.80 4.29 -28.65
C ALA A 78 -8.23 3.08 -29.40
N ASP A 79 -9.07 2.37 -30.15
CA ASP A 79 -8.68 1.38 -31.15
C ASP A 79 -7.89 2.01 -32.31
N GLU A 80 -8.36 3.13 -32.86
CA GLU A 80 -7.68 3.86 -33.95
C GLU A 80 -6.37 4.52 -33.51
N GLU A 81 -6.30 5.05 -32.28
CA GLU A 81 -5.07 5.61 -31.70
C GLU A 81 -3.98 4.52 -31.52
N ILE A 82 -4.37 3.30 -31.12
CA ILE A 82 -3.45 2.15 -31.02
C ILE A 82 -2.92 1.78 -32.41
N LEU A 83 -3.79 1.64 -33.41
CA LEU A 83 -3.39 1.35 -34.80
C LEU A 83 -2.47 2.41 -35.39
N LEU A 84 -2.66 3.68 -35.01
CA LEU A 84 -1.82 4.77 -35.51
C LEU A 84 -0.38 4.65 -34.98
N VAL A 85 -0.21 4.29 -33.71
CA VAL A 85 1.10 4.06 -33.10
C VAL A 85 1.72 2.74 -33.59
N GLU A 86 0.98 1.64 -33.61
CA GLU A 86 1.42 0.35 -34.17
C GLU A 86 1.85 0.49 -35.64
N GLY A 87 1.07 1.21 -36.45
CA GLY A 87 1.38 1.49 -37.85
C GLY A 87 2.65 2.34 -38.02
N VAL A 88 2.85 3.38 -37.20
CA VAL A 88 4.09 4.19 -37.23
C VAL A 88 5.32 3.39 -36.80
N GLU A 89 5.18 2.44 -35.88
CA GLU A 89 6.26 1.49 -35.51
C GLU A 89 6.56 0.49 -36.64
N LEU A 90 5.53 -0.11 -37.24
CA LEU A 90 5.66 -1.16 -38.26
C LEU A 90 6.14 -0.65 -39.63
N TYR A 91 5.64 0.51 -40.08
CA TYR A 91 5.92 1.06 -41.42
C TYR A 91 6.87 2.25 -41.43
N GLY A 92 7.20 2.79 -40.26
CA GLY A 92 8.15 3.88 -40.05
C GLY A 92 7.54 5.28 -40.20
N LEU A 93 7.94 6.18 -39.29
CA LEU A 93 7.51 7.58 -39.27
C LEU A 93 7.83 8.28 -40.60
N GLY A 94 6.79 8.60 -41.37
CA GLY A 94 6.90 9.20 -42.71
C GLY A 94 6.17 8.43 -43.81
N ASN A 95 5.94 7.12 -43.63
CA ASN A 95 5.25 6.27 -44.61
C ASN A 95 3.73 6.31 -44.45
N TRP A 96 3.16 7.51 -44.56
CA TRP A 96 1.76 7.78 -44.20
C TRP A 96 0.74 7.05 -45.09
N GLU A 97 1.10 6.63 -46.29
CA GLU A 97 0.23 5.79 -47.14
C GLU A 97 -0.04 4.43 -46.47
N ALA A 98 1.02 3.73 -46.04
CA ALA A 98 0.89 2.44 -45.35
C ALA A 98 0.27 2.58 -43.94
N VAL A 99 0.59 3.65 -43.22
CA VAL A 99 -0.03 3.94 -41.90
C VAL A 99 -1.53 4.23 -42.06
N GLY A 100 -1.93 5.04 -43.05
CA GLY A 100 -3.35 5.31 -43.33
C GLY A 100 -4.13 4.05 -43.70
N GLU A 101 -3.58 3.20 -44.57
CA GLU A 101 -4.19 1.90 -44.92
C GLU A 101 -4.31 0.96 -43.70
N HIS A 102 -3.32 0.96 -42.79
CA HIS A 102 -3.34 0.15 -41.57
C HIS A 102 -4.39 0.61 -40.54
N VAL A 103 -4.55 1.93 -40.35
CA VAL A 103 -5.59 2.51 -39.47
C VAL A 103 -6.98 2.45 -40.11
N GLY A 104 -7.05 2.47 -41.45
CA GLY A 104 -8.30 2.60 -42.21
C GLY A 104 -8.76 4.05 -42.41
N ARG A 105 -7.86 5.03 -42.24
CA ARG A 105 -8.08 6.49 -42.35
C ARG A 105 -7.31 7.08 -43.53
N ASP A 106 -7.59 8.33 -43.91
CA ASP A 106 -6.82 8.99 -44.97
C ASP A 106 -5.36 9.23 -44.52
N PRO A 107 -4.34 8.99 -45.38
CA PRO A 107 -2.93 9.25 -45.07
C PRO A 107 -2.61 10.67 -44.57
N GLY A 108 -3.32 11.69 -45.08
CA GLY A 108 -3.20 13.08 -44.64
C GLY A 108 -3.87 13.32 -43.28
N GLU A 109 -5.03 12.71 -43.04
CA GLU A 109 -5.75 12.75 -41.76
C GLU A 109 -4.94 12.09 -40.64
N ALA A 110 -4.47 10.86 -40.85
CA ALA A 110 -3.64 10.11 -39.91
C ALA A 110 -2.33 10.85 -39.58
N ARG A 111 -1.69 11.46 -40.59
CA ARG A 111 -0.52 12.32 -40.38
C ARG A 111 -0.85 13.57 -39.56
N ALA A 112 -1.94 14.26 -39.88
CA ALA A 112 -2.31 15.51 -39.21
C ALA A 112 -2.65 15.28 -37.74
N HIS A 113 -3.40 14.21 -37.44
CA HIS A 113 -3.72 13.78 -36.09
C HIS A 113 -2.48 13.32 -35.31
N TYR A 114 -1.61 12.51 -35.91
CA TYR A 114 -0.35 12.12 -35.26
C TYR A 114 0.51 13.33 -34.87
N MET A 115 0.65 14.30 -35.79
CA MET A 115 1.45 15.51 -35.53
C MET A 115 0.82 16.36 -34.43
N SER A 116 -0.49 16.63 -34.48
CA SER A 116 -1.15 17.51 -33.50
C SER A 116 -1.22 16.92 -32.10
N VAL A 117 -1.40 15.60 -31.97
CA VAL A 117 -1.52 14.90 -30.68
C VAL A 117 -0.17 14.55 -30.08
N TYR A 118 0.76 13.97 -30.87
CA TYR A 118 1.99 13.36 -30.34
C TYR A 118 3.27 14.20 -30.56
N VAL A 119 3.25 15.25 -31.40
CA VAL A 119 4.45 16.01 -31.77
C VAL A 119 4.33 17.50 -31.43
N GLU A 120 3.21 18.13 -31.77
CA GLU A 120 2.95 19.56 -31.59
C GLU A 120 2.27 19.89 -30.24
N THR A 121 2.29 18.94 -29.30
CA THR A 121 1.83 19.08 -27.92
C THR A 121 2.74 20.00 -27.09
N ALA A 122 2.14 20.85 -26.25
CA ALA A 122 2.86 21.78 -25.37
C ALA A 122 3.71 21.11 -24.27
N CYS A 123 3.52 19.80 -24.04
CA CYS A 123 4.25 19.00 -23.06
C CYS A 123 4.84 17.72 -23.67
N PHE A 124 5.35 17.80 -24.91
CA PHE A 124 6.10 16.70 -25.55
C PHE A 124 7.10 16.05 -24.58
N PRO A 125 7.12 14.71 -24.43
CA PRO A 125 6.49 13.71 -25.31
C PRO A 125 5.04 13.33 -24.98
N ASP A 126 4.43 13.89 -23.93
CA ASP A 126 3.11 13.43 -23.47
C ASP A 126 1.97 14.00 -24.34
N PRO A 127 1.17 13.14 -25.02
CA PRO A 127 0.04 13.59 -25.81
C PRO A 127 -1.08 14.12 -24.92
N GLN A 128 -1.72 15.21 -25.33
CA GLN A 128 -2.80 15.86 -24.58
C GLN A 128 -4.13 15.77 -25.32
N PRO A 129 -5.27 15.64 -24.62
CA PRO A 129 -6.58 15.79 -25.22
C PRO A 129 -6.70 17.16 -25.91
N SER A 130 -7.16 17.14 -27.15
CA SER A 130 -7.46 18.37 -27.91
C SER A 130 -8.55 19.19 -27.18
N PRO A 131 -8.61 20.53 -27.36
CA PRO A 131 -9.64 21.37 -26.76
C PRO A 131 -11.08 20.95 -27.10
N ALA A 132 -11.28 20.18 -28.17
CA ALA A 132 -12.57 19.59 -28.56
C ALA A 132 -13.06 18.47 -27.63
N MET A 133 -12.18 17.90 -26.78
CA MET A 133 -12.56 16.93 -25.74
C MET A 133 -13.18 17.59 -24.49
N ALA A 134 -13.19 18.93 -24.40
CA ALA A 134 -13.76 19.63 -23.25
C ALA A 134 -15.28 19.39 -23.13
N GLY A 135 -15.68 18.63 -22.10
CA GLY A 135 -17.07 18.22 -21.86
C GLY A 135 -17.44 16.82 -22.39
N VAL A 136 -16.49 16.07 -22.94
CA VAL A 136 -16.70 14.66 -23.33
C VAL A 136 -16.54 13.75 -22.10
N ASP A 137 -17.65 13.24 -21.56
CA ASP A 137 -17.63 12.25 -20.48
C ASP A 137 -17.30 10.85 -21.02
N ILE A 138 -16.00 10.54 -21.04
CA ILE A 138 -15.46 9.25 -21.46
C ILE A 138 -16.01 8.11 -20.57
N GLN A 139 -16.24 8.35 -19.28
CA GLN A 139 -16.72 7.30 -18.36
C GLN A 139 -18.19 6.96 -18.63
N ALA A 140 -19.05 7.96 -18.86
CA ALA A 140 -20.43 7.74 -19.30
C ALA A 140 -20.50 7.06 -20.67
N LEU A 141 -19.59 7.37 -21.62
CA LEU A 141 -19.50 6.66 -22.89
C LEU A 141 -19.11 5.18 -22.70
N ILE A 142 -18.13 4.89 -21.83
CA ILE A 142 -17.72 3.53 -21.48
C ILE A 142 -18.88 2.76 -20.82
N ASP A 143 -19.61 3.36 -19.88
CA ASP A 143 -20.70 2.70 -19.17
C ASP A 143 -21.99 2.59 -20.00
N ALA A 144 -22.23 3.50 -20.94
CA ALA A 144 -23.26 3.34 -21.98
C ALA A 144 -22.97 2.13 -22.89
N HIS A 145 -21.71 1.91 -23.26
CA HIS A 145 -21.31 0.74 -24.06
C HIS A 145 -21.33 -0.56 -23.25
N ARG A 146 -20.89 -0.56 -21.99
CA ARG A 146 -21.01 -1.70 -21.06
C ARG A 146 -22.47 -2.08 -20.86
N SER A 147 -23.35 -1.14 -20.52
CA SER A 147 -24.78 -1.39 -20.30
C SER A 147 -25.49 -1.86 -21.58
N THR A 148 -25.19 -1.28 -22.75
CA THR A 148 -25.70 -1.75 -24.05
C THR A 148 -25.27 -3.19 -24.35
N THR A 149 -24.03 -3.56 -24.03
CA THR A 149 -23.51 -4.92 -24.21
C THR A 149 -24.16 -5.91 -23.24
N LEU A 150 -24.28 -5.55 -21.96
CA LEU A 150 -25.00 -6.34 -20.95
C LEU A 150 -26.48 -6.54 -21.29
N ASN A 151 -27.14 -5.50 -21.83
CA ASN A 151 -28.53 -5.60 -22.30
C ASN A 151 -28.66 -6.55 -23.49
N LYS A 152 -27.75 -6.50 -24.49
CA LYS A 152 -27.71 -7.49 -25.58
C LYS A 152 -27.52 -8.92 -25.06
N MET A 153 -26.64 -9.13 -24.08
CA MET A 153 -26.43 -10.44 -23.44
C MET A 153 -27.67 -10.91 -22.65
N ALA A 154 -28.39 -10.00 -21.97
CA ALA A 154 -29.64 -10.30 -21.30
C ALA A 154 -30.74 -10.72 -22.29
N SER A 155 -30.89 -9.99 -23.40
CA SER A 155 -31.83 -10.34 -24.48
C SER A 155 -31.53 -11.71 -25.09
N ALA A 156 -30.25 -12.04 -25.33
CA ALA A 156 -29.84 -13.35 -25.84
C ALA A 156 -30.18 -14.49 -24.86
N ARG A 157 -29.98 -14.28 -23.55
CA ARG A 157 -30.40 -15.24 -22.50
C ARG A 157 -31.92 -15.42 -22.42
N ILE A 158 -32.70 -14.37 -22.67
CA ILE A 158 -34.17 -14.46 -22.72
C ILE A 158 -34.65 -15.24 -23.95
N ALA A 159 -34.00 -15.06 -25.10
CA ALA A 159 -34.33 -15.82 -26.32
C ALA A 159 -34.15 -17.34 -26.15
N LEU A 160 -33.09 -17.77 -25.45
CA LEU A 160 -32.82 -19.17 -25.11
C LEU A 160 -33.74 -19.75 -24.02
N ALA A 161 -34.55 -18.92 -23.35
CA ALA A 161 -35.40 -19.32 -22.22
C ALA A 161 -36.89 -19.51 -22.59
N SER A 162 -37.28 -19.38 -23.86
CA SER A 162 -38.68 -19.44 -24.30
C SER A 162 -39.05 -20.82 -24.90
N PRO A 163 -39.99 -21.59 -24.32
CA PRO A 163 -40.28 -22.95 -24.77
C PRO A 163 -41.27 -22.98 -25.96
N ALA A 164 -40.75 -23.12 -27.17
CA ALA A 164 -41.56 -23.27 -28.39
C ALA A 164 -41.37 -24.66 -29.05
N ALA A 165 -42.48 -25.39 -29.15
CA ALA A 165 -42.71 -26.71 -29.76
C ALA A 165 -41.62 -27.33 -30.67
N THR A 166 -41.22 -28.58 -30.35
CA THR A 166 -40.48 -29.47 -31.24
C THR A 166 -41.37 -30.06 -32.34
N PRO A 167 -41.01 -29.93 -33.64
CA PRO A 167 -41.55 -30.78 -34.70
C PRO A 167 -40.84 -32.14 -34.70
N ARG A 168 -41.59 -33.23 -34.84
CA ARG A 168 -41.02 -34.58 -35.00
C ARG A 168 -40.20 -34.71 -36.27
N VAL A 169 -39.04 -35.36 -36.19
CA VAL A 169 -38.54 -36.20 -37.28
C VAL A 169 -39.16 -37.59 -37.13
N LYS A 170 -39.63 -38.17 -38.23
CA LYS A 170 -40.01 -39.60 -38.34
C LYS A 170 -38.93 -40.35 -39.11
N SER A 171 -38.74 -41.62 -38.78
CA SER A 171 -37.76 -42.53 -39.39
C SER A 171 -38.15 -43.00 -40.78
N GLU A 172 -37.19 -43.10 -41.70
CA GLU A 172 -37.03 -44.06 -42.82
C GLU A 172 -35.88 -43.55 -43.72
N SER A 173 -35.04 -44.35 -44.40
CA SER A 173 -34.68 -45.77 -44.24
C SER A 173 -33.40 -46.08 -45.05
N THR A 174 -32.59 -47.06 -44.62
CA THR A 174 -31.69 -47.81 -45.52
C THR A 174 -32.51 -48.91 -46.21
N PRO A 175 -32.31 -49.21 -47.51
CA PRO A 175 -31.01 -49.62 -48.06
C PRO A 175 -30.67 -49.00 -49.44
N GLY A 176 -29.48 -49.32 -49.97
CA GLY A 176 -29.08 -49.00 -51.34
C GLY A 176 -28.80 -50.24 -52.20
N ALA A 177 -28.87 -50.12 -53.53
CA ALA A 177 -28.31 -51.07 -54.50
C ALA A 177 -28.35 -50.52 -55.96
N ALA A 178 -27.18 -50.32 -56.58
CA ALA A 178 -26.90 -50.50 -58.02
C ALA A 178 -25.46 -50.04 -58.39
N ALA A 179 -24.77 -50.54 -59.42
CA ALA A 179 -24.60 -51.92 -59.93
C ALA A 179 -23.66 -51.92 -61.18
N TRP A 180 -22.69 -52.85 -61.21
CA TRP A 180 -21.96 -53.34 -62.42
C TRP A 180 -20.98 -52.33 -63.08
N ASP A 181 -19.83 -52.69 -63.66
CA ASP A 181 -19.00 -53.93 -63.69
C ASP A 181 -17.51 -53.47 -63.84
N ALA A 182 -16.42 -54.22 -64.11
CA ALA A 182 -16.09 -55.61 -64.45
C ALA A 182 -14.56 -55.81 -64.22
N ALA A 183 -13.96 -57.00 -64.11
CA ALA A 183 -14.45 -58.37 -63.90
C ALA A 183 -13.30 -59.31 -63.45
N ASN A 184 -13.66 -60.42 -62.79
CA ASN A 184 -12.88 -61.66 -62.51
C ASN A 184 -11.64 -61.57 -61.58
N GLY A 185 -11.43 -62.49 -60.60
CA GLY A 185 -12.30 -63.55 -60.05
C GLY A 185 -11.51 -64.73 -59.42
N GLY A 186 -12.03 -65.42 -58.39
CA GLY A 186 -11.41 -66.67 -57.88
C GLY A 186 -11.74 -67.17 -56.44
N ALA A 187 -12.81 -67.97 -56.31
CA ALA A 187 -13.05 -69.12 -55.40
C ALA A 187 -12.54 -69.21 -53.91
N MET A 188 -13.51 -69.42 -53.00
CA MET A 188 -13.53 -70.29 -51.79
C MET A 188 -12.70 -69.96 -50.51
N GLY A 189 -13.25 -70.35 -49.34
CA GLY A 189 -12.61 -70.37 -48.00
C GLY A 189 -12.24 -71.80 -47.56
N PRO A 190 -12.43 -72.25 -46.29
CA PRO A 190 -12.96 -71.57 -45.08
C PRO A 190 -12.19 -71.87 -43.74
N GLY A 191 -12.64 -71.28 -42.62
CA GLY A 191 -12.83 -72.06 -41.37
C GLY A 191 -11.98 -71.80 -40.09
N HIS A 192 -12.71 -71.72 -38.96
CA HIS A 192 -12.42 -72.25 -37.62
C HIS A 192 -11.30 -71.72 -36.68
N SER A 193 -11.71 -71.47 -35.43
CA SER A 193 -10.95 -71.53 -34.15
C SER A 193 -10.87 -73.00 -33.64
N PRO A 194 -10.37 -73.34 -32.41
CA PRO A 194 -9.78 -72.56 -31.29
C PRO A 194 -8.53 -73.25 -30.64
N GLN A 195 -8.31 -73.04 -29.32
CA GLN A 195 -7.49 -73.82 -28.36
C GLN A 195 -5.97 -73.51 -28.26
N ARG A 196 -5.25 -73.87 -27.18
CA ARG A 196 -5.46 -73.78 -25.70
C ARG A 196 -4.18 -74.25 -24.96
N ALA A 197 -3.70 -73.48 -23.97
CA ALA A 197 -2.92 -73.91 -22.79
C ALA A 197 -1.44 -74.42 -22.90
N ALA A 198 -0.78 -74.40 -21.73
CA ALA A 198 0.37 -75.21 -21.25
C ALA A 198 1.83 -74.75 -21.48
N ASP A 199 2.39 -74.16 -20.42
CA ASP A 199 3.55 -74.66 -19.64
C ASP A 199 5.01 -74.71 -20.17
N SER A 200 5.80 -73.79 -19.62
CA SER A 200 7.04 -74.04 -18.84
C SER A 200 8.44 -74.14 -19.49
N ARG A 201 9.31 -73.20 -19.03
CA ARG A 201 10.75 -73.28 -18.69
C ARG A 201 11.65 -74.41 -19.27
N ALA A 202 12.78 -74.00 -19.87
CA ALA A 202 14.15 -74.39 -19.45
C ALA A 202 15.23 -73.42 -20.05
N PRO A 203 16.54 -73.47 -19.66
CA PRO A 203 17.35 -72.25 -19.51
C PRO A 203 18.80 -72.26 -20.09
N SER A 204 19.55 -71.16 -19.83
CA SER A 204 21.06 -71.03 -19.82
C SER A 204 21.78 -71.10 -21.19
N SER A 205 23.04 -70.65 -21.39
CA SER A 205 24.09 -69.90 -20.63
C SER A 205 25.10 -69.33 -21.67
N ALA A 206 25.62 -68.09 -21.63
CA ALA A 206 26.58 -67.44 -20.70
C ALA A 206 28.07 -67.73 -20.98
N GLU A 207 28.95 -66.71 -20.82
CA GLU A 207 30.43 -66.66 -20.57
C GLU A 207 30.94 -65.22 -20.94
N ARG A 208 31.96 -64.57 -20.34
CA ARG A 208 32.93 -64.90 -19.27
C ARG A 208 33.44 -63.64 -18.51
N ALA A 209 34.17 -63.82 -17.40
CA ALA A 209 34.83 -62.78 -16.55
C ALA A 209 36.38 -63.05 -16.50
N PRO A 210 37.23 -62.85 -15.44
CA PRO A 210 37.07 -62.38 -14.03
C PRO A 210 38.25 -61.50 -13.44
N LEU A 211 38.39 -61.45 -12.09
CA LEU A 211 39.57 -61.07 -11.24
C LEU A 211 39.83 -59.57 -10.91
N GLU A 212 40.34 -59.15 -9.72
CA GLU A 212 40.28 -59.70 -8.34
C GLU A 212 40.57 -58.60 -7.26
N SER A 213 40.83 -58.96 -5.99
CA SER A 213 40.17 -58.35 -4.80
C SER A 213 41.06 -58.04 -3.56
N VAL A 214 40.50 -57.37 -2.52
CA VAL A 214 40.83 -57.59 -1.08
C VAL A 214 39.76 -57.02 -0.10
N ARG A 215 39.27 -57.89 0.80
CA ARG A 215 38.69 -57.75 2.19
C ARG A 215 37.95 -56.44 2.60
N LYS A 216 36.66 -56.43 3.01
CA LYS A 216 35.89 -57.11 4.11
C LYS A 216 36.10 -56.59 5.55
N LEU A 217 35.02 -56.08 6.18
CA LEU A 217 34.58 -56.28 7.59
C LEU A 217 33.15 -55.72 7.81
N GLU A 218 32.46 -56.13 8.89
CA GLU A 218 31.14 -55.66 9.40
C GLU A 218 31.38 -54.73 10.65
N PRO A 219 30.44 -54.18 11.49
CA PRO A 219 29.12 -54.72 11.94
C PRO A 219 28.01 -53.67 12.39
N GLU A 220 26.92 -54.17 13.02
CA GLU A 220 26.15 -53.66 14.21
C GLU A 220 25.64 -52.18 14.36
N ALA A 221 24.78 -51.79 15.34
CA ALA A 221 23.56 -52.38 16.00
C ALA A 221 22.92 -51.36 17.01
N ASN A 222 21.67 -51.62 17.44
CA ASN A 222 20.92 -51.12 18.64
C ASN A 222 20.98 -49.62 19.05
N ILE A 223 19.87 -48.86 19.12
CA ILE A 223 18.69 -48.94 20.03
C ILE A 223 18.98 -48.54 21.49
N LEU A 224 18.29 -47.48 21.96
CA LEU A 224 17.86 -47.06 23.33
C LEU A 224 17.83 -45.50 23.39
N GLN A 225 16.85 -44.80 23.98
CA GLN A 225 15.54 -45.17 24.52
C GLN A 225 14.60 -43.92 24.53
N ASP A 226 13.28 -44.13 24.51
CA ASP A 226 12.22 -43.09 24.55
C ASP A 226 11.97 -42.54 25.98
N PRO A 227 11.34 -41.35 26.15
CA PRO A 227 9.94 -41.39 26.63
C PRO A 227 8.99 -40.27 26.13
N LEU A 228 7.91 -40.69 25.44
CA LEU A 228 6.48 -40.32 25.61
C LEU A 228 6.10 -38.81 25.79
N GLY A 229 5.41 -38.21 24.78
CA GLY A 229 4.99 -36.79 24.85
C GLY A 229 3.80 -36.25 24.02
N ALA A 230 2.94 -37.09 23.41
CA ALA A 230 1.62 -36.76 22.81
C ALA A 230 1.50 -35.82 21.56
N GLY A 231 0.92 -36.36 20.46
CA GLY A 231 0.16 -35.63 19.40
C GLY A 231 0.96 -34.82 18.36
N VAL A 232 0.56 -34.67 17.08
CA VAL A 232 -0.62 -35.13 16.31
C VAL A 232 -0.21 -35.41 14.85
N ALA A 233 -0.90 -36.32 14.15
CA ALA A 233 -0.82 -36.56 12.69
C ALA A 233 -2.24 -36.57 12.09
N GLY A 234 -2.48 -36.49 10.76
CA GLY A 234 -1.56 -36.47 9.62
C GLY A 234 -2.31 -36.19 8.30
N THR A 235 -1.79 -36.65 7.16
CA THR A 235 -2.39 -36.45 5.83
C THR A 235 -3.71 -37.22 5.64
N PRO A 236 -4.69 -36.66 4.89
CA PRO A 236 -5.90 -37.39 4.51
C PRO A 236 -5.58 -38.37 3.37
N ALA A 237 -5.79 -39.67 3.61
CA ALA A 237 -5.80 -40.68 2.57
C ALA A 237 -7.09 -40.59 1.72
N ALA A 238 -7.07 -41.17 0.51
CA ALA A 238 -8.28 -41.34 -0.29
C ALA A 238 -9.29 -42.21 0.48
N ALA A 239 -10.51 -41.68 0.69
CA ALA A 239 -11.52 -42.32 1.51
C ALA A 239 -11.94 -43.69 0.94
N SER A 240 -12.16 -44.65 1.84
CA SER A 240 -12.54 -46.00 1.45
C SER A 240 -13.98 -46.06 0.90
N PRO A 241 -14.33 -47.06 0.06
CA PRO A 241 -15.71 -47.26 -0.39
C PRO A 241 -16.72 -47.44 0.76
N ALA A 242 -16.26 -47.82 1.95
CA ALA A 242 -17.10 -47.93 3.15
C ALA A 242 -17.51 -46.56 3.72
N GLU A 243 -16.68 -45.54 3.57
CA GLU A 243 -16.94 -44.19 4.11
C GLU A 243 -17.87 -43.38 3.19
N ILE A 244 -17.75 -43.54 1.87
CA ILE A 244 -18.71 -42.99 0.89
C ILE A 244 -20.12 -43.56 1.14
N GLY A 245 -20.21 -44.86 1.47
CA GLY A 245 -21.46 -45.54 1.79
C GLY A 245 -22.16 -45.07 3.07
N ALA A 246 -21.51 -44.31 3.94
CA ALA A 246 -22.05 -43.93 5.25
C ALA A 246 -23.03 -42.72 5.22
N LYS A 247 -23.11 -41.97 4.11
CA LYS A 247 -23.91 -40.73 4.02
C LYS A 247 -24.81 -40.60 2.79
N VAL A 248 -24.81 -41.56 1.86
CA VAL A 248 -25.74 -41.61 0.72
C VAL A 248 -26.56 -42.89 0.80
N ALA A 249 -27.88 -42.77 0.90
CA ALA A 249 -28.75 -43.94 0.87
C ALA A 249 -28.67 -44.61 -0.50
N LEU A 250 -28.60 -45.96 -0.54
CA LEU A 250 -28.45 -46.73 -1.78
C LEU A 250 -29.52 -46.38 -2.84
N ALA A 251 -30.76 -46.13 -2.38
CA ALA A 251 -31.90 -45.73 -3.21
C ALA A 251 -31.85 -44.28 -3.73
N GLU A 252 -30.92 -43.44 -3.26
CA GLU A 252 -30.71 -42.08 -3.75
C GLU A 252 -29.63 -42.02 -4.84
N ALA A 253 -28.52 -42.76 -4.68
CA ALA A 253 -27.52 -42.91 -5.75
C ALA A 253 -28.10 -43.55 -7.02
N GLN A 254 -28.94 -44.58 -6.85
CA GLN A 254 -29.68 -45.22 -7.95
C GLN A 254 -30.60 -44.24 -8.70
N GLN A 255 -31.08 -43.17 -8.07
CA GLN A 255 -31.89 -42.14 -8.74
C GLN A 255 -31.07 -41.23 -9.67
N THR A 256 -29.73 -41.35 -9.65
CA THR A 256 -28.78 -40.58 -10.46
C THR A 256 -27.96 -41.42 -11.44
N GLY A 257 -28.28 -42.72 -11.57
CA GLY A 257 -27.50 -43.65 -12.42
C GLY A 257 -26.09 -43.94 -11.90
N TYR A 258 -25.81 -43.69 -10.60
CA TYR A 258 -24.49 -43.94 -10.01
C TYR A 258 -24.42 -45.29 -9.29
N ASN A 259 -23.50 -46.15 -9.72
CA ASN A 259 -23.34 -47.49 -9.16
C ASN A 259 -22.32 -47.49 -8.01
N LEU A 260 -22.81 -47.26 -6.79
CA LEU A 260 -22.04 -47.29 -5.53
C LEU A 260 -21.15 -48.54 -5.33
N LYS A 261 -21.42 -49.68 -5.99
CA LYS A 261 -20.60 -50.90 -5.88
C LYS A 261 -19.49 -51.03 -6.92
N ARG A 262 -19.58 -50.29 -8.03
CA ARG A 262 -18.58 -50.26 -9.11
C ARG A 262 -17.82 -48.93 -9.20
N ASN A 263 -18.31 -47.90 -8.51
CA ASN A 263 -17.75 -46.55 -8.46
C ASN A 263 -17.69 -45.87 -9.85
N GLU A 264 -18.78 -46.03 -10.61
CA GLU A 264 -18.98 -45.61 -12.00
C GLU A 264 -20.44 -45.11 -12.18
N PHE A 265 -20.70 -44.36 -13.25
CA PHE A 265 -22.04 -44.07 -13.77
C PHE A 265 -22.48 -45.10 -14.82
N GLU A 266 -23.79 -45.31 -14.95
CA GLU A 266 -24.40 -46.13 -16.02
C GLU A 266 -24.18 -45.54 -17.42
N GLN A 267 -24.00 -44.22 -17.52
CA GLN A 267 -23.42 -43.53 -18.66
C GLN A 267 -22.34 -42.57 -18.16
N GLU A 268 -21.09 -42.91 -18.44
CA GLU A 268 -19.91 -42.12 -18.07
C GLU A 268 -19.71 -40.91 -19.01
N TYR A 269 -18.91 -39.94 -18.56
CA TYR A 269 -18.48 -38.84 -19.42
C TYR A 269 -17.54 -39.35 -20.51
N ASP A 270 -17.70 -38.84 -21.74
CA ASP A 270 -16.93 -39.23 -22.92
C ASP A 270 -16.88 -40.76 -23.16
N HIS A 271 -18.06 -41.40 -23.17
CA HIS A 271 -18.22 -42.85 -23.38
C HIS A 271 -17.75 -43.41 -24.74
N GLU A 272 -17.18 -42.57 -25.61
CA GLU A 272 -16.57 -42.94 -26.89
C GLU A 272 -15.02 -42.80 -26.86
N ALA A 273 -14.43 -42.41 -25.72
CA ALA A 273 -12.97 -42.31 -25.57
C ALA A 273 -12.26 -43.64 -25.90
N GLU A 274 -12.83 -44.75 -25.43
CA GLU A 274 -12.35 -46.11 -25.71
C GLU A 274 -12.35 -46.45 -27.22
N CYS A 275 -13.19 -45.81 -28.04
CA CYS A 275 -13.23 -46.04 -29.49
C CYS A 275 -12.01 -45.48 -30.24
N ILE A 276 -11.27 -44.54 -29.64
CA ILE A 276 -10.02 -44.00 -30.23
C ILE A 276 -8.90 -45.05 -30.23
N ILE A 277 -8.96 -46.00 -29.30
CA ILE A 277 -7.93 -47.04 -29.12
C ILE A 277 -8.42 -48.46 -29.46
N SER A 278 -9.72 -48.67 -29.71
CA SER A 278 -10.30 -50.01 -29.87
C SER A 278 -9.83 -50.77 -31.12
N GLU A 279 -9.34 -50.07 -32.14
CA GLU A 279 -8.79 -50.66 -33.37
C GLU A 279 -7.25 -50.51 -33.45
N MET A 280 -6.60 -50.03 -32.37
CA MET A 280 -5.16 -49.74 -32.35
C MET A 280 -4.34 -50.90 -31.78
N GLU A 281 -3.48 -51.48 -32.63
CA GLU A 281 -2.50 -52.51 -32.26
C GLU A 281 -1.06 -52.04 -32.52
N PHE A 282 -0.11 -52.52 -31.73
CA PHE A 282 1.33 -52.37 -31.98
C PHE A 282 1.86 -53.65 -32.65
N ARG A 283 2.64 -53.50 -33.72
CA ARG A 283 3.29 -54.59 -34.45
C ARG A 283 4.80 -54.43 -34.34
N GLU A 284 5.53 -55.54 -34.33
CA GLU A 284 7.00 -55.54 -34.34
C GLU A 284 7.60 -54.94 -35.63
N GLU A 285 6.76 -54.74 -36.65
CA GLU A 285 7.06 -54.11 -37.95
C GLU A 285 6.80 -52.59 -37.97
N ASP A 286 6.22 -52.00 -36.91
CA ASP A 286 5.90 -50.56 -36.88
C ASP A 286 7.17 -49.70 -36.90
N SER A 287 7.22 -48.71 -37.80
CA SER A 287 8.29 -47.69 -37.79
C SER A 287 8.19 -46.77 -36.56
N GLU A 288 9.33 -46.19 -36.13
CA GLU A 288 9.41 -45.32 -34.95
C GLU A 288 8.42 -44.14 -35.01
N GLU A 289 8.18 -43.57 -36.19
CA GLU A 289 7.19 -42.50 -36.42
C GLU A 289 5.75 -42.98 -36.16
N VAL A 290 5.42 -44.20 -36.58
CA VAL A 290 4.09 -44.82 -36.35
C VAL A 290 3.92 -45.19 -34.88
N VAL A 291 4.97 -45.69 -34.21
CA VAL A 291 4.96 -45.94 -32.77
C VAL A 291 4.75 -44.62 -32.00
N ALA A 292 5.43 -43.53 -32.38
CA ALA A 292 5.24 -42.22 -31.77
C ALA A 292 3.81 -41.67 -31.95
N GLN A 293 3.21 -41.83 -33.12
CA GLN A 293 1.80 -41.44 -33.35
C GLN A 293 0.83 -42.26 -32.49
N LYS A 294 1.04 -43.58 -32.35
CA LYS A 294 0.24 -44.44 -31.47
C LYS A 294 0.41 -44.06 -29.99
N LEU A 295 1.61 -43.66 -29.56
CA LEU A 295 1.85 -43.17 -28.20
C LEU A 295 1.15 -41.83 -27.92
N GLU A 296 1.09 -40.90 -28.88
CA GLU A 296 0.33 -39.66 -28.72
C GLU A 296 -1.19 -39.92 -28.68
N LEU A 297 -1.71 -40.89 -29.45
CA LEU A 297 -3.10 -41.34 -29.34
C LEU A 297 -3.42 -41.92 -27.95
N ILE A 298 -2.49 -42.68 -27.34
CA ILE A 298 -2.61 -43.11 -25.94
C ILE A 298 -2.60 -41.91 -24.99
N ALA A 299 -1.76 -40.90 -25.23
CA ALA A 299 -1.76 -39.68 -24.42
C ALA A 299 -3.08 -38.88 -24.56
N ILE A 300 -3.70 -38.85 -25.74
CA ILE A 300 -5.04 -38.27 -25.95
C ILE A 300 -6.10 -39.05 -25.16
N TYR A 301 -6.07 -40.39 -25.23
CA TYR A 301 -6.97 -41.26 -24.48
C TYR A 301 -6.83 -41.10 -22.96
N ASN A 302 -5.60 -41.10 -22.44
CA ASN A 302 -5.34 -40.90 -21.01
C ASN A 302 -5.85 -39.54 -20.51
N ARG A 303 -5.63 -38.45 -21.28
CA ARG A 303 -6.19 -37.11 -20.94
C ARG A 303 -7.73 -37.10 -20.87
N ARG A 304 -8.42 -37.90 -21.69
CA ARG A 304 -9.89 -38.08 -21.63
C ARG A 304 -10.31 -38.88 -20.39
N LEU A 305 -9.56 -39.92 -20.02
CA LEU A 305 -9.77 -40.65 -18.76
C LEU A 305 -9.57 -39.76 -17.54
N ASP A 306 -8.51 -38.93 -17.53
CA ASP A 306 -8.23 -37.99 -16.46
C ASP A 306 -9.38 -36.98 -16.29
N GLU A 307 -9.92 -36.43 -17.38
CA GLU A 307 -11.09 -35.54 -17.31
C GLU A 307 -12.35 -36.27 -16.79
N ARG A 308 -12.59 -37.50 -17.24
CA ARG A 308 -13.69 -38.35 -16.77
C ARG A 308 -13.61 -38.60 -15.26
N ASP A 309 -12.44 -38.96 -14.75
CA ASP A 309 -12.24 -39.28 -13.34
C ASP A 309 -12.24 -38.01 -12.46
N GLN A 310 -11.71 -36.88 -12.95
CA GLN A 310 -11.86 -35.56 -12.30
C GLN A 310 -13.34 -35.17 -12.19
N ARG A 311 -14.13 -35.34 -13.25
CA ARG A 311 -15.58 -35.06 -13.25
C ARG A 311 -16.35 -35.99 -12.30
N ARG A 312 -15.98 -37.28 -12.21
CA ARG A 312 -16.55 -38.21 -11.22
C ARG A 312 -16.21 -37.78 -9.78
N ALA A 313 -14.95 -37.47 -9.50
CA ALA A 313 -14.50 -36.99 -8.19
C ALA A 313 -15.22 -35.70 -7.77
N PHE A 314 -15.39 -34.74 -8.69
CA PHE A 314 -16.10 -33.48 -8.46
C PHE A 314 -17.55 -33.68 -7.99
N ILE A 315 -18.27 -34.64 -8.60
CA ILE A 315 -19.67 -34.96 -8.25
C ILE A 315 -19.76 -35.60 -6.85
N LEU A 316 -18.79 -36.42 -6.48
CA LEU A 316 -18.73 -37.14 -5.20
C LEU A 316 -18.34 -36.22 -4.04
N ASP A 317 -17.24 -35.48 -4.17
CA ASP A 317 -16.71 -34.52 -3.18
C ASP A 317 -17.78 -33.51 -2.73
N ARG A 318 -18.53 -32.97 -3.69
CA ARG A 318 -19.56 -31.95 -3.46
C ARG A 318 -20.93 -32.55 -3.13
N GLY A 319 -21.01 -33.87 -2.95
CA GLY A 319 -22.21 -34.60 -2.55
C GLY A 319 -23.40 -34.46 -3.50
N LEU A 320 -23.15 -34.21 -4.80
CA LEU A 320 -24.20 -33.80 -5.74
C LEU A 320 -25.23 -34.91 -6.05
N LEU A 321 -24.92 -36.16 -5.68
CA LEU A 321 -25.85 -37.29 -5.77
C LEU A 321 -27.14 -37.09 -4.94
N ASN A 322 -27.12 -36.28 -3.87
CA ASN A 322 -28.32 -36.06 -3.04
C ASN A 322 -29.20 -34.90 -3.55
N VAL A 323 -29.82 -35.12 -4.70
CA VAL A 323 -30.73 -34.18 -5.37
C VAL A 323 -31.88 -33.70 -4.46
N LYS A 324 -32.38 -34.56 -3.56
CA LYS A 324 -33.47 -34.22 -2.61
C LYS A 324 -33.00 -33.24 -1.55
N ARG A 325 -31.80 -33.43 -0.96
CA ARG A 325 -31.18 -32.50 -0.02
C ARG A 325 -30.91 -31.15 -0.69
N GLN A 326 -30.39 -31.14 -1.91
CA GLN A 326 -30.16 -29.90 -2.67
C GLN A 326 -31.47 -29.14 -2.94
N ALA A 327 -32.49 -29.81 -3.47
CA ALA A 327 -33.81 -29.21 -3.69
C ALA A 327 -34.45 -28.71 -2.38
N ALA A 328 -34.21 -29.38 -1.25
CA ALA A 328 -34.68 -28.93 0.07
C ALA A 328 -33.91 -27.72 0.61
N MET A 329 -32.63 -27.54 0.26
CA MET A 329 -31.84 -26.34 0.60
C MET A 329 -32.22 -25.15 -0.28
N ASP A 330 -32.32 -25.32 -1.60
CA ASP A 330 -32.75 -24.23 -2.48
C ASP A 330 -34.22 -23.82 -2.24
N ARG A 331 -35.10 -24.73 -1.80
CA ARG A 331 -36.46 -24.37 -1.33
C ARG A 331 -36.50 -23.56 -0.03
N ARG A 332 -35.41 -23.51 0.74
CA ARG A 332 -35.27 -22.62 1.92
C ARG A 332 -34.76 -21.22 1.55
N ARG A 333 -34.24 -21.05 0.33
CA ARG A 333 -33.66 -19.79 -0.16
C ARG A 333 -34.72 -18.89 -0.83
N SER A 334 -34.63 -17.59 -0.56
CA SER A 334 -35.44 -16.55 -1.21
C SER A 334 -35.18 -16.48 -2.72
N ALA A 335 -35.97 -15.69 -3.46
CA ALA A 335 -35.74 -15.51 -4.90
C ALA A 335 -34.38 -14.87 -5.20
N ALA A 336 -34.00 -13.85 -4.44
CA ALA A 336 -32.70 -13.18 -4.55
C ALA A 336 -31.54 -14.10 -4.12
N GLU A 337 -31.71 -14.83 -3.00
CA GLU A 337 -30.71 -15.79 -2.52
C GLU A 337 -30.47 -16.93 -3.52
N ARG A 338 -31.51 -17.40 -4.23
CA ARG A 338 -31.37 -18.38 -5.31
C ARG A 338 -30.69 -17.81 -6.55
N ALA A 339 -30.90 -16.54 -6.88
CA ALA A 339 -30.19 -15.88 -7.98
C ALA A 339 -28.69 -15.73 -7.66
N MET A 340 -28.36 -15.24 -6.46
CA MET A 340 -26.98 -15.10 -5.98
C MET A 340 -26.28 -16.45 -5.86
N ALA A 341 -26.89 -17.45 -5.21
CA ALA A 341 -26.34 -18.80 -5.18
C ALA A 341 -26.23 -19.44 -6.57
N GLY A 342 -27.08 -19.04 -7.53
CA GLY A 342 -26.99 -19.43 -8.93
C GLY A 342 -25.78 -18.84 -9.65
N GLN A 343 -25.44 -17.58 -9.39
CA GLN A 343 -24.24 -16.91 -9.90
C GLN A 343 -22.97 -17.51 -9.31
N LEU A 344 -22.95 -17.78 -8.00
CA LEU A 344 -21.78 -18.31 -7.30
C LEU A 344 -21.39 -19.74 -7.72
N ARG A 345 -22.30 -20.52 -8.33
CA ARG A 345 -22.02 -21.89 -8.83
C ARG A 345 -20.80 -21.98 -9.77
N ALA A 346 -20.44 -20.90 -10.47
CA ALA A 346 -19.24 -20.89 -11.31
C ALA A 346 -17.95 -21.13 -10.49
N PHE A 347 -17.85 -20.59 -9.27
CA PHE A 347 -16.69 -20.74 -8.40
C PHE A 347 -16.54 -22.16 -7.82
N ALA A 348 -17.62 -22.97 -7.83
CA ALA A 348 -17.57 -24.34 -7.33
C ALA A 348 -16.57 -25.22 -8.08
N ARG A 349 -16.26 -24.91 -9.36
CA ARG A 349 -15.25 -25.60 -10.19
C ARG A 349 -13.81 -25.33 -9.74
N TYR A 350 -13.55 -24.16 -9.15
CA TYR A 350 -12.20 -23.66 -8.86
C TYR A 350 -11.86 -23.68 -7.36
N LEU A 351 -12.86 -23.65 -6.48
CA LEU A 351 -12.68 -23.70 -5.03
C LEU A 351 -12.91 -25.12 -4.48
N PRO A 352 -12.11 -25.59 -3.51
CA PRO A 352 -12.42 -26.74 -2.67
C PRO A 352 -13.79 -26.60 -2.00
N GLN A 353 -14.53 -27.72 -1.82
CA GLN A 353 -15.93 -27.67 -1.37
C GLN A 353 -16.14 -26.84 -0.09
N ALA A 354 -15.28 -26.97 0.92
CA ALA A 354 -15.38 -26.21 2.17
C ALA A 354 -15.17 -24.69 1.97
N GLN A 355 -14.30 -24.28 1.04
CA GLN A 355 -14.07 -22.86 0.71
C GLN A 355 -15.23 -22.30 -0.13
N TYR A 356 -15.78 -23.09 -1.05
CA TYR A 356 -16.98 -22.74 -1.80
C TYR A 356 -18.20 -22.59 -0.90
N GLU A 357 -18.41 -23.49 0.06
CA GLU A 357 -19.50 -23.39 1.06
C GLU A 357 -19.33 -22.15 1.94
N ALA A 358 -18.11 -21.88 2.45
CA ALA A 358 -17.83 -20.69 3.25
C ALA A 358 -18.07 -19.38 2.48
N LEU A 359 -17.63 -19.29 1.21
CA LEU A 359 -17.89 -18.14 0.35
C LEU A 359 -19.40 -17.97 0.09
N ALA A 360 -20.10 -19.06 -0.25
CA ALA A 360 -21.52 -19.01 -0.59
C ALA A 360 -22.39 -18.62 0.61
N ASP A 361 -22.18 -19.19 1.79
CA ASP A 361 -22.95 -18.84 2.98
C ASP A 361 -22.54 -17.49 3.57
N GLY A 362 -21.28 -17.06 3.41
CA GLY A 362 -20.81 -15.71 3.76
C GLY A 362 -21.49 -14.61 2.95
N MET A 363 -21.47 -14.70 1.62
CA MET A 363 -22.15 -13.76 0.71
C MET A 363 -23.67 -13.71 0.97
N LEU A 364 -24.29 -14.87 1.26
CA LEU A 364 -25.71 -14.94 1.62
C LEU A 364 -26.01 -14.35 3.01
N ALA A 365 -25.07 -14.37 3.95
CA ALA A 365 -25.20 -13.73 5.25
C ALA A 365 -25.06 -12.20 5.15
N GLU A 366 -24.06 -11.72 4.40
CA GLU A 366 -23.88 -10.30 4.08
C GLU A 366 -25.13 -9.71 3.42
N ALA A 367 -25.64 -10.34 2.37
CA ALA A 367 -26.84 -9.88 1.67
C ALA A 367 -28.08 -9.75 2.58
N ARG A 368 -28.20 -10.62 3.60
CA ARG A 368 -29.26 -10.53 4.63
C ARG A 368 -29.03 -9.36 5.59
N LEU A 369 -27.79 -9.14 6.02
CA LEU A 369 -27.43 -8.03 6.91
C LEU A 369 -27.65 -6.69 6.21
N CYS A 370 -27.17 -6.50 4.99
CA CYS A 370 -27.40 -5.29 4.20
C CYS A 370 -28.90 -5.02 3.98
N ALA A 371 -29.69 -6.04 3.63
CA ALA A 371 -31.13 -5.91 3.48
C ALA A 371 -31.85 -5.52 4.79
N ARG A 372 -31.39 -6.04 5.94
CA ARG A 372 -31.94 -5.69 7.26
C ARG A 372 -31.49 -4.30 7.72
N ILE A 373 -30.27 -3.88 7.41
CA ILE A 373 -29.77 -2.53 7.69
C ILE A 373 -30.60 -1.50 6.91
N ALA A 374 -30.86 -1.74 5.62
CA ALA A 374 -31.72 -0.87 4.80
C ALA A 374 -33.16 -0.76 5.34
N GLU A 375 -33.75 -1.86 5.84
CA GLU A 375 -35.08 -1.83 6.49
C GLU A 375 -35.06 -1.06 7.81
N LEU A 376 -34.02 -1.19 8.63
CA LEU A 376 -33.86 -0.42 9.86
C LEU A 376 -33.59 1.08 9.59
N GLN A 377 -32.96 1.41 8.47
CA GLN A 377 -32.82 2.78 7.97
C GLN A 377 -34.16 3.35 7.48
N GLU A 378 -34.98 2.57 6.76
CA GLU A 378 -36.34 2.94 6.37
C GLU A 378 -37.21 3.25 7.62
N TYR A 379 -37.16 2.38 8.63
CA TYR A 379 -37.89 2.60 9.89
C TYR A 379 -37.43 3.86 10.65
N ARG A 380 -36.11 4.13 10.70
CA ARG A 380 -35.58 5.39 11.27
C ARG A 380 -35.99 6.62 10.48
N ALA A 381 -36.05 6.55 9.14
CA ALA A 381 -36.50 7.65 8.28
C ALA A 381 -38.00 7.95 8.45
N LEU A 382 -38.81 6.93 8.76
CA LEU A 382 -40.22 7.06 9.17
C LEU A 382 -40.39 7.55 10.62
N GLY A 383 -39.29 7.86 11.33
CA GLY A 383 -39.30 8.38 12.70
C GLY A 383 -39.40 7.33 13.80
N LEU A 384 -39.50 6.04 13.45
CA LEU A 384 -39.62 4.92 14.40
C LEU A 384 -38.28 4.68 15.09
N ARG A 385 -38.31 4.53 16.42
CA ARG A 385 -37.13 4.40 17.29
C ARG A 385 -37.19 3.18 18.21
N THR A 386 -38.35 2.61 18.48
CA THR A 386 -38.51 1.33 19.20
C THR A 386 -39.02 0.23 18.28
N PHE A 387 -38.83 -1.03 18.67
CA PHE A 387 -39.43 -2.17 17.95
C PHE A 387 -40.94 -2.28 18.15
N GLU A 388 -41.48 -1.68 19.22
CA GLU A 388 -42.90 -1.66 19.54
C GLU A 388 -43.66 -0.73 18.58
N GLU A 389 -43.11 0.46 18.28
CA GLU A 389 -43.61 1.36 17.22
C GLU A 389 -43.61 0.70 15.83
N VAL A 390 -42.61 -0.16 15.55
CA VAL A 390 -42.54 -0.95 14.32
C VAL A 390 -43.61 -2.05 14.29
N ASP A 391 -43.88 -2.71 15.41
CA ASP A 391 -45.00 -3.66 15.54
C ASP A 391 -46.35 -3.00 15.32
N GLU A 392 -46.58 -1.80 15.88
CA GLU A 392 -47.82 -1.05 15.69
C GLU A 392 -48.02 -0.60 14.23
N LEU A 393 -46.95 -0.14 13.55
CA LEU A 393 -47.03 0.20 12.12
C LEU A 393 -47.25 -1.04 11.24
N GLU A 394 -46.57 -2.15 11.50
CA GLU A 394 -46.81 -3.42 10.78
C GLU A 394 -48.23 -3.97 11.04
N ALA A 395 -48.80 -3.76 12.22
CA ALA A 395 -50.16 -4.18 12.58
C ALA A 395 -51.27 -3.27 12.03
N SER A 396 -51.02 -1.97 11.90
CA SER A 396 -51.96 -1.01 11.27
C SER A 396 -52.15 -1.27 9.77
N GLY A 397 -51.16 -1.86 9.11
CA GLY A 397 -51.15 -2.16 7.68
C GLY A 397 -50.78 -0.97 6.77
N ASP A 398 -50.44 0.19 7.35
CA ASP A 398 -50.20 1.44 6.62
C ASP A 398 -48.79 1.55 5.98
N ARG A 399 -48.02 0.45 5.91
CA ARG A 399 -46.72 0.42 5.23
C ARG A 399 -46.90 0.73 3.74
N PRO A 400 -46.19 1.73 3.17
CA PRO A 400 -46.28 2.02 1.74
C PRO A 400 -45.92 0.78 0.91
N ARG A 401 -46.85 0.34 0.06
CA ARG A 401 -46.75 -0.95 -0.65
C ARG A 401 -45.60 -0.98 -1.65
N ARG A 402 -44.44 -1.50 -1.19
CA ARG A 402 -43.34 -1.93 -2.07
C ARG A 402 -43.89 -2.94 -3.09
N LYS A 403 -43.62 -2.72 -4.38
CA LYS A 403 -43.96 -3.69 -5.44
C LYS A 403 -43.31 -5.05 -5.12
N GLU A 404 -44.04 -6.12 -5.40
CA GLU A 404 -43.79 -7.46 -4.86
C GLU A 404 -42.40 -8.00 -5.21
N ASN A 405 -41.62 -8.35 -4.17
CA ASN A 405 -40.47 -9.28 -4.23
C ASN A 405 -39.85 -9.61 -2.85
N ALA A 406 -40.36 -9.05 -1.74
CA ALA A 406 -39.97 -9.43 -0.38
C ALA A 406 -40.89 -10.54 0.17
N PRO A 407 -40.40 -11.49 1.00
CA PRO A 407 -41.21 -12.57 1.56
C PRO A 407 -42.15 -12.08 2.69
N PRO A 408 -43.26 -12.79 2.98
CA PRO A 408 -44.26 -12.32 3.96
C PRO A 408 -43.74 -12.22 5.41
N SER A 409 -43.94 -11.06 6.02
CA SER A 409 -43.57 -10.77 7.41
C SER A 409 -44.59 -11.32 8.41
N GLN A 410 -44.29 -12.49 8.99
CA GLN A 410 -44.75 -12.90 10.33
C GLN A 410 -43.90 -14.08 10.83
N ALA A 411 -43.77 -15.13 10.02
CA ALA A 411 -43.00 -16.33 10.36
C ALA A 411 -41.48 -16.12 10.51
N ALA A 412 -40.94 -15.04 9.93
CA ALA A 412 -39.52 -14.69 10.03
C ALA A 412 -39.12 -14.19 11.44
N ARG A 413 -39.96 -13.32 12.03
CA ARG A 413 -39.69 -12.67 13.33
C ARG A 413 -39.60 -13.71 14.46
N MET A 414 -40.43 -14.76 14.43
CA MET A 414 -40.36 -15.89 15.38
C MET A 414 -39.21 -16.88 15.14
N ARG A 415 -38.49 -16.82 14.02
CA ARG A 415 -37.36 -17.73 13.73
C ARG A 415 -35.99 -17.11 14.00
N LEU A 416 -35.84 -15.80 13.82
CA LEU A 416 -34.59 -15.11 14.11
C LEU A 416 -34.28 -15.05 15.61
N ASN A 417 -35.29 -14.91 16.49
CA ASN A 417 -35.12 -14.98 17.95
C ASN A 417 -34.75 -16.39 18.49
N ARG A 418 -34.37 -17.35 17.63
CA ARG A 418 -33.97 -18.73 17.99
C ARG A 418 -32.82 -19.31 17.16
N VAL A 419 -32.09 -18.49 16.41
CA VAL A 419 -30.75 -18.86 15.95
C VAL A 419 -29.76 -18.17 16.88
N PRO A 420 -29.06 -18.89 17.76
CA PRO A 420 -27.90 -18.32 18.44
C PRO A 420 -26.89 -17.94 17.36
N ILE A 421 -26.44 -16.68 17.35
CA ILE A 421 -25.13 -16.38 16.80
C ILE A 421 -24.16 -17.04 17.78
N ASP A 422 -23.55 -18.13 17.36
CA ASP A 422 -22.58 -18.88 18.16
C ASP A 422 -21.27 -18.11 18.16
N GLU A 423 -21.23 -17.02 18.94
CA GLU A 423 -20.07 -16.13 19.08
C GLU A 423 -18.83 -16.93 19.45
N ALA A 424 -18.96 -17.94 20.32
CA ALA A 424 -17.88 -18.84 20.69
C ALA A 424 -17.27 -19.55 19.48
N ARG A 425 -18.08 -20.06 18.55
CA ARG A 425 -17.60 -20.73 17.33
C ARG A 425 -16.96 -19.77 16.32
N LEU A 426 -17.41 -18.51 16.26
CA LEU A 426 -16.81 -17.47 15.42
C LEU A 426 -15.47 -16.98 16.01
N GLN A 427 -15.42 -16.87 17.33
CA GLN A 427 -14.26 -16.49 18.14
C GLN A 427 -13.21 -17.62 18.20
N GLU A 428 -13.62 -18.89 18.18
CA GLU A 428 -12.75 -20.08 18.12
C GLU A 428 -11.96 -20.13 16.80
N HIS A 429 -12.59 -19.79 15.67
CA HIS A 429 -11.86 -19.63 14.40
C HIS A 429 -10.84 -18.49 14.46
N LEU A 430 -11.21 -17.32 15.00
CA LEU A 430 -10.31 -16.16 15.13
C LEU A 430 -9.14 -16.40 16.12
N LEU A 431 -9.38 -17.10 17.24
CA LEU A 431 -8.37 -17.35 18.28
C LEU A 431 -7.38 -18.46 17.91
N SER A 432 -7.72 -19.36 16.99
CA SER A 432 -6.86 -20.48 16.57
C SER A 432 -5.53 -20.05 15.90
N GLY A 433 -5.39 -18.78 15.50
CA GLY A 433 -4.23 -18.29 14.75
C GLY A 433 -3.12 -17.60 15.55
N LEU A 434 -3.30 -17.26 16.84
CA LEU A 434 -2.39 -16.36 17.57
C LEU A 434 -2.04 -16.85 18.99
N GLY A 435 -1.05 -17.75 19.10
CA GLY A 435 -0.64 -18.36 20.38
C GLY A 435 0.61 -17.76 21.04
N PHE A 436 0.51 -16.63 21.75
CA PHE A 436 1.57 -16.13 22.64
C PHE A 436 1.04 -15.38 23.88
N ALA A 437 0.76 -16.10 24.98
CA ALA A 437 0.28 -15.49 26.24
C ALA A 437 0.67 -16.29 27.51
N HIS A 438 1.96 -16.42 27.82
CA HIS A 438 2.41 -17.11 29.06
C HIS A 438 3.64 -16.50 29.77
N ALA A 439 4.20 -15.38 29.30
CA ALA A 439 5.44 -14.81 29.86
C ALA A 439 5.23 -13.75 30.97
N ALA A 440 4.07 -13.07 31.01
CA ALA A 440 3.90 -11.83 31.77
C ALA A 440 3.73 -11.97 33.30
N MET A 441 3.48 -13.18 33.82
CA MET A 441 3.06 -13.36 35.23
C MET A 441 4.20 -13.64 36.23
N SER A 442 5.47 -13.69 35.81
CA SER A 442 6.57 -14.20 36.65
C SER A 442 7.40 -13.13 37.40
N LEU A 443 7.19 -11.84 37.15
CA LEU A 443 8.06 -10.75 37.67
C LEU A 443 7.46 -9.85 38.75
N HIS A 444 6.24 -10.11 39.24
CA HIS A 444 5.63 -9.29 40.31
C HIS A 444 6.12 -9.64 41.74
N GLN A 445 7.13 -10.51 41.89
CA GLN A 445 7.47 -11.11 43.19
C GLN A 445 8.97 -11.03 43.57
N LYS A 446 9.51 -9.81 43.67
CA LYS A 446 10.74 -9.50 44.44
C LYS A 446 10.80 -8.01 44.82
N ARG A 447 10.63 -7.70 46.11
CA ARG A 447 10.82 -6.37 46.70
C ARG A 447 11.33 -6.52 48.15
N THR A 448 12.04 -5.51 48.66
CA THR A 448 12.86 -5.45 49.90
C THR A 448 14.25 -6.10 49.73
N THR A 449 15.34 -5.64 50.37
CA THR A 449 15.55 -4.84 51.61
C THR A 449 16.69 -3.77 51.48
N VAL A 450 17.16 -3.20 52.62
CA VAL A 450 18.39 -2.38 52.86
C VAL A 450 18.30 -0.87 52.54
N GLU A 451 18.97 0.06 53.25
CA GLU A 451 18.94 0.44 54.69
C GLU A 451 19.56 1.86 54.87
N GLU A 452 19.43 2.52 56.02
CA GLU A 452 19.93 3.89 56.25
C GLU A 452 21.41 3.98 56.69
N GLY A 453 22.14 4.99 56.20
CA GLY A 453 23.53 5.30 56.62
C GLY A 453 23.77 6.79 56.92
N ARG A 454 24.31 7.11 58.11
CA ARG A 454 24.66 8.49 58.52
C ARG A 454 26.15 8.80 58.28
N GLY A 455 26.44 10.01 57.81
CA GLY A 455 27.78 10.62 57.84
C GLY A 455 27.70 12.15 58.00
N THR A 456 28.58 12.76 58.80
CA THR A 456 28.53 14.20 59.11
C THR A 456 29.91 14.84 59.28
N SER A 457 30.24 15.86 58.48
CA SER A 457 31.01 17.05 58.88
C SER A 457 31.09 18.07 57.71
N GLY A 458 31.33 19.35 58.00
CA GLY A 458 31.60 20.39 56.98
C GLY A 458 30.80 21.70 57.10
N LEU A 459 29.55 21.65 57.60
CA LEU A 459 28.60 22.79 57.55
C LEU A 459 28.86 23.98 58.51
N ALA A 460 30.08 24.14 59.02
CA ALA A 460 30.42 25.23 59.96
C ALA A 460 30.49 26.62 59.31
N ALA A 461 30.87 26.71 58.04
CA ALA A 461 31.07 27.98 57.32
C ALA A 461 29.76 28.72 56.93
N TRP A 462 28.60 28.06 57.05
CA TRP A 462 27.35 28.44 56.38
C TRP A 462 26.48 29.48 57.12
N ARG A 463 27.08 30.51 57.72
CA ARG A 463 26.37 31.53 58.55
C ARG A 463 26.66 33.00 58.19
N GLY A 464 26.68 33.34 56.90
CA GLY A 464 26.65 34.74 56.44
C GLY A 464 25.26 35.39 56.58
N LYS A 465 25.18 36.73 56.77
CA LYS A 465 23.91 37.49 56.77
C LYS A 465 23.15 37.32 55.44
N ARG A 466 21.82 37.50 55.44
CA ARG A 466 21.02 37.59 54.20
C ARG A 466 21.45 38.82 53.38
N GLY A 467 21.46 38.70 52.05
CA GLY A 467 21.75 39.79 51.12
C GLY A 467 23.10 39.69 50.39
N THR A 468 24.07 38.94 50.91
CA THR A 468 25.30 38.61 50.16
C THR A 468 25.18 37.25 49.48
N LEU A 469 25.62 37.20 48.21
CA LEU A 469 25.85 35.98 47.46
C LEU A 469 26.94 35.15 48.17
N LEU A 470 26.79 33.83 48.23
CA LEU A 470 27.84 32.95 48.78
C LEU A 470 28.85 32.58 47.69
N ASP A 471 30.14 32.68 47.97
CA ASP A 471 31.13 32.01 47.13
C ASP A 471 31.04 30.49 47.35
N ILE A 472 30.57 29.80 46.33
CA ILE A 472 30.43 28.34 46.28
C ILE A 472 31.53 27.68 45.45
N THR A 473 32.43 28.44 44.82
CA THR A 473 33.42 27.91 43.86
C THR A 473 34.45 26.98 44.51
N ALA A 474 34.68 27.13 45.82
CA ALA A 474 35.54 26.28 46.63
C ALA A 474 34.80 25.11 47.33
N LEU A 475 33.57 24.79 46.94
CA LEU A 475 32.81 23.64 47.47
C LEU A 475 32.91 22.43 46.52
N PRO A 476 32.92 21.19 47.05
CA PRO A 476 32.76 19.99 46.24
C PRO A 476 31.54 20.07 45.32
N ASP A 477 31.66 19.47 44.14
CA ASP A 477 30.64 19.39 43.08
C ASP A 477 30.21 20.74 42.47
N ALA A 478 30.75 21.89 42.92
CA ALA A 478 30.50 23.20 42.31
C ALA A 478 30.97 23.28 40.86
N GLU A 479 31.98 22.49 40.50
CA GLU A 479 32.55 22.36 39.16
C GLU A 479 31.53 21.83 38.14
N VAL A 480 30.62 20.94 38.59
CA VAL A 480 29.62 20.25 37.75
C VAL A 480 28.42 21.15 37.42
N LEU A 481 28.19 22.21 38.21
CA LEU A 481 27.08 23.15 38.02
C LEU A 481 27.31 24.08 36.82
N LEU A 482 26.27 24.38 36.05
CA LEU A 482 26.26 25.44 35.04
C LEU A 482 26.30 26.83 35.69
N GLN A 483 26.72 27.87 34.96
CA GLN A 483 26.88 29.22 35.51
C GLN A 483 25.59 29.80 36.15
N GLN A 484 24.42 29.52 35.54
CA GLN A 484 23.12 29.94 36.09
C GLN A 484 22.74 29.16 37.36
N GLU A 485 23.03 27.86 37.39
CA GLU A 485 22.80 26.99 38.56
C GLU A 485 23.73 27.37 39.72
N ARG A 486 24.98 27.75 39.43
CA ARG A 486 25.92 28.31 40.41
C ARG A 486 25.35 29.59 41.03
N HIS A 487 24.81 30.49 40.20
CA HIS A 487 24.18 31.72 40.69
C HIS A 487 22.97 31.43 41.60
N LEU A 488 22.11 30.47 41.22
CA LEU A 488 20.97 30.05 42.05
C LEU A 488 21.40 29.40 43.37
N CYS A 489 22.38 28.49 43.34
CA CYS A 489 22.93 27.87 44.54
C CYS A 489 23.53 28.91 45.49
N ALA A 490 24.20 29.92 44.93
CA ALA A 490 24.85 31.00 45.66
C ALA A 490 23.87 32.06 46.23
N SER A 491 22.71 32.26 45.60
CA SER A 491 21.66 33.20 46.04
C SER A 491 20.66 32.57 47.01
N GLU A 492 20.04 31.45 46.65
CA GLU A 492 19.06 30.72 47.46
C GLU A 492 19.71 29.83 48.53
N ARG A 493 21.03 29.68 48.47
CA ARG A 493 21.85 28.94 49.44
C ARG A 493 21.51 27.46 49.45
N TYR A 494 21.88 26.81 48.36
CA TYR A 494 22.01 25.36 48.23
C TYR A 494 23.50 24.97 48.21
N LEU A 495 23.87 23.88 48.88
CA LEU A 495 25.15 23.23 48.61
C LEU A 495 25.10 22.61 47.20
N PRO A 496 26.19 22.61 46.40
CA PRO A 496 26.19 21.99 45.07
C PRO A 496 25.71 20.53 45.08
N ALA A 497 26.26 19.70 45.97
CA ALA A 497 25.81 18.32 46.20
C ALA A 497 24.30 18.22 46.54
N GLN A 498 23.76 19.19 47.30
CA GLN A 498 22.34 19.21 47.67
C GLN A 498 21.45 19.62 46.49
N TYR A 499 21.87 20.61 45.71
CA TYR A 499 21.19 21.00 44.48
C TYR A 499 21.20 19.86 43.45
N LEU A 500 22.34 19.20 43.25
CA LEU A 500 22.47 18.04 42.35
C LEU A 500 21.60 16.86 42.80
N ALA A 501 21.54 16.57 44.10
CA ALA A 501 20.63 15.55 44.63
C ALA A 501 19.15 15.91 44.42
N ILE A 502 18.75 17.18 44.61
CA ILE A 502 17.39 17.64 44.31
C ILE A 502 17.10 17.56 42.81
N LYS A 503 18.02 18.03 41.96
CA LYS A 503 17.91 17.97 40.49
C LYS A 503 17.77 16.53 39.99
N ALA A 504 18.58 15.61 40.51
CA ALA A 504 18.48 14.18 40.18
C ALA A 504 17.12 13.59 40.59
N ALA A 505 16.61 13.90 41.78
CA ALA A 505 15.29 13.43 42.22
C ALA A 505 14.12 14.09 41.46
N VAL A 506 14.26 15.35 41.03
CA VAL A 506 13.32 16.03 40.12
C VAL A 506 13.30 15.32 38.76
N LEU A 507 14.48 14.98 38.21
CA LEU A 507 14.60 14.22 36.97
C LEU A 507 14.05 12.79 37.10
N GLU A 508 14.26 12.11 38.22
CA GLU A 508 13.68 10.77 38.50
C GLU A 508 12.14 10.81 38.59
N VAL A 509 11.55 11.91 39.08
CA VAL A 509 10.10 12.15 39.01
C VAL A 509 9.67 12.46 37.58
N GLN A 510 10.43 13.27 36.84
CA GLN A 510 10.14 13.61 35.44
C GLN A 510 10.16 12.37 34.54
N GLU A 511 11.14 11.48 34.72
CA GLU A 511 11.26 10.19 34.01
C GLU A 511 10.09 9.25 34.34
N ARG A 512 9.63 9.22 35.60
CA ARG A 512 8.50 8.37 36.03
C ARG A 512 7.11 8.91 35.70
N ARG A 513 6.95 10.22 35.48
CA ARG A 513 5.62 10.86 35.36
C ARG A 513 5.45 11.70 34.08
N GLY A 514 6.51 11.92 33.30
CA GLY A 514 6.57 12.87 32.17
C GLY A 514 6.56 14.34 32.61
N VAL A 515 5.77 14.66 33.64
CA VAL A 515 5.56 16.01 34.17
C VAL A 515 5.89 16.04 35.67
N VAL A 516 6.68 17.04 36.05
CA VAL A 516 6.90 17.42 37.46
C VAL A 516 5.94 18.55 37.80
N THR A 517 5.23 18.46 38.93
CA THR A 517 4.39 19.54 39.46
C THR A 517 5.07 20.25 40.65
N PRO A 518 4.61 21.46 41.06
CA PRO A 518 5.08 22.09 42.30
C PRO A 518 4.83 21.21 43.53
N GLY A 519 3.78 20.38 43.50
CA GLY A 519 3.46 19.40 44.54
C GLY A 519 4.49 18.28 44.62
N ASP A 520 4.98 17.78 43.48
CA ASP A 520 6.03 16.75 43.48
C ASP A 520 7.34 17.29 44.06
N VAL A 521 7.81 18.47 43.60
CA VAL A 521 9.07 19.08 44.07
C VAL A 521 9.02 19.38 45.56
N THR A 522 7.87 19.84 46.08
CA THR A 522 7.69 20.11 47.51
C THR A 522 7.44 18.87 48.36
N ALA A 523 7.10 17.73 47.75
CA ALA A 523 6.97 16.42 48.41
C ALA A 523 8.28 15.59 48.42
N LEU A 524 9.33 16.01 47.71
CA LEU A 524 10.64 15.34 47.73
C LEU A 524 11.23 15.29 49.15
N PRO A 525 11.95 14.22 49.54
CA PRO A 525 12.39 13.97 50.94
C PRO A 525 13.53 14.88 51.46
N PHE A 526 13.74 16.05 50.86
CA PHE A 526 14.79 16.99 51.24
C PHE A 526 14.31 17.98 52.31
N LYS A 527 15.11 18.17 53.37
CA LYS A 527 14.81 19.12 54.46
C LYS A 527 15.14 20.56 54.06
N VAL A 528 14.36 21.09 53.11
CA VAL A 528 14.48 22.43 52.53
C VAL A 528 13.18 23.21 52.77
N ASP A 529 13.29 24.54 52.84
CA ASP A 529 12.14 25.43 52.94
C ASP A 529 11.28 25.38 51.67
N VAL A 530 9.96 25.25 51.84
CA VAL A 530 8.98 25.07 50.74
C VAL A 530 9.08 26.20 49.71
N GLN A 531 9.25 27.45 50.16
CA GLN A 531 9.36 28.59 49.27
C GLN A 531 10.64 28.58 48.42
N ARG A 532 11.71 27.89 48.84
CA ARG A 532 12.89 27.69 47.99
C ARG A 532 12.73 26.49 47.06
N MET A 533 12.07 25.42 47.51
CA MET A 533 11.70 24.29 46.62
C MET A 533 10.77 24.75 45.49
N LEU A 534 9.86 25.69 45.76
CA LEU A 534 9.07 26.37 44.73
C LEU A 534 9.94 27.24 43.82
N ARG A 535 10.88 28.05 44.34
CA ARG A 535 11.82 28.80 43.46
C ARG A 535 12.79 27.92 42.66
N LEU A 536 13.08 26.69 43.10
CA LEU A 536 13.75 25.68 42.28
C LEU A 536 12.83 25.20 41.14
N TYR A 537 11.58 24.86 41.45
CA TYR A 537 10.58 24.52 40.42
C TYR A 537 10.40 25.66 39.40
N ASP A 538 10.31 26.92 39.86
CA ASP A 538 10.20 28.10 39.02
C ASP A 538 11.46 28.33 38.18
N PHE A 539 12.65 27.99 38.69
CA PHE A 539 13.90 28.05 37.93
C PHE A 539 13.97 26.95 36.85
N PHE A 540 13.60 25.71 37.18
CA PHE A 540 13.55 24.60 36.23
C PHE A 540 12.44 24.78 35.18
N SER A 541 11.36 25.49 35.50
CA SER A 541 10.26 25.79 34.57
C SER A 541 10.46 27.10 33.80
N GLY A 542 11.19 28.05 34.37
CA GLY A 542 11.34 29.44 33.90
C GLY A 542 12.49 29.67 32.92
N GLN A 543 13.20 28.62 32.49
CA GLN A 543 14.13 28.69 31.35
C GLN A 543 13.40 28.59 30.00
N ALA A 544 12.10 28.27 29.97
CA ALA A 544 11.31 28.25 28.74
C ALA A 544 11.14 29.65 28.14
N ARG A 545 11.37 29.78 26.83
CA ARG A 545 10.98 30.96 26.03
C ARG A 545 9.49 31.24 26.21
N LYS A 546 9.14 32.42 26.74
CA LYS A 546 7.73 32.81 26.86
C LYS A 546 7.22 33.33 25.51
N LEU A 547 6.48 32.49 24.80
CA LEU A 547 5.71 32.87 23.62
C LEU A 547 4.69 33.99 23.94
N VAL A 548 4.42 34.84 22.95
CA VAL A 548 3.46 35.96 22.97
C VAL A 548 2.22 35.71 22.11
N GLY A 549 2.19 34.61 21.36
CA GLY A 549 1.12 34.18 20.47
C GLY A 549 1.15 34.89 19.12
N ALA A 550 0.54 34.29 18.10
CA ALA A 550 0.61 34.76 16.72
C ALA A 550 -0.10 36.10 16.48
N LYS A 551 -0.75 36.69 17.50
CA LYS A 551 -1.26 38.08 17.50
C LYS A 551 -0.29 39.09 18.13
N GLY A 552 0.61 38.63 19.01
CA GLY A 552 1.65 39.45 19.64
C GLY A 552 3.00 39.38 18.91
N PHE A 553 3.22 38.32 18.13
CA PHE A 553 4.42 38.10 17.35
C PHE A 553 4.60 39.13 16.23
N GLN A 554 5.85 39.54 15.97
CA GLN A 554 6.23 40.43 14.87
C GLN A 554 7.37 39.79 14.10
N ARG A 555 7.10 39.33 12.86
CA ARG A 555 8.12 38.72 11.99
C ARG A 555 9.21 39.73 11.67
N HIS A 556 10.44 39.38 11.99
CA HIS A 556 11.63 40.16 11.72
C HIS A 556 12.73 39.20 11.28
N ASN A 557 13.23 39.34 10.05
CA ASN A 557 14.35 38.56 9.54
C ASN A 557 15.66 39.35 9.81
N PRO A 558 16.49 38.93 10.80
CA PRO A 558 17.74 39.61 11.15
C PRO A 558 18.94 39.15 10.28
N LEU A 559 18.73 38.23 9.34
CA LEU A 559 19.76 37.59 8.51
C LEU A 559 20.89 36.91 9.31
N THR A 560 20.54 36.12 10.33
CA THR A 560 21.48 35.55 11.33
C THR A 560 22.07 34.16 11.04
N ASP A 561 21.76 33.51 9.91
CA ASP A 561 22.39 32.24 9.51
C ASP A 561 23.91 32.30 9.66
N LYS A 562 24.49 31.30 10.34
CA LYS A 562 25.93 31.26 10.63
C LYS A 562 26.78 30.83 9.44
N PHE A 563 26.15 30.30 8.39
CA PHE A 563 26.70 29.91 7.09
C PHE A 563 25.55 29.90 6.06
N PRO A 564 25.81 30.11 4.76
CA PRO A 564 24.71 30.24 3.80
C PRO A 564 23.93 28.93 3.63
N ILE A 565 22.63 28.98 3.91
CA ILE A 565 21.67 27.89 3.69
C ILE A 565 20.84 28.23 2.46
N HIS A 566 20.78 27.30 1.49
CA HIS A 566 20.15 27.55 0.19
C HIS A 566 18.72 27.00 0.09
N ARG A 567 18.52 25.70 0.33
CA ARG A 567 17.21 25.02 0.23
C ARG A 567 17.24 23.59 0.77
N PHE A 568 16.08 22.97 0.94
CA PHE A 568 16.00 21.51 1.06
C PHE A 568 16.58 20.78 -0.17
N HIS A 569 17.22 19.64 0.08
CA HIS A 569 17.76 18.72 -0.94
C HIS A 569 16.97 17.40 -1.00
N HIS A 570 16.79 16.73 0.15
CA HIS A 570 16.14 15.43 0.21
C HIS A 570 15.66 15.12 1.64
N PHE A 571 14.78 14.12 1.76
CA PHE A 571 14.42 13.51 3.04
C PHE A 571 14.70 12.01 2.96
N GLU A 572 15.52 11.48 3.85
CA GLU A 572 15.81 10.05 3.93
C GLU A 572 14.94 9.39 5.00
N PHE A 573 14.09 8.47 4.57
CA PHE A 573 13.31 7.58 5.42
C PHE A 573 14.10 6.30 5.70
N TYR A 574 14.22 5.95 6.96
CA TYR A 574 14.60 4.58 7.35
C TYR A 574 13.32 3.75 7.47
N CYS A 575 13.39 2.52 6.95
CA CYS A 575 12.25 1.62 6.84
C CYS A 575 12.69 0.15 6.90
N GLY A 576 11.76 -0.75 7.20
CA GLY A 576 12.01 -2.20 7.23
C GLY A 576 12.15 -2.84 5.84
N ASP A 577 11.51 -2.26 4.83
CA ASP A 577 11.64 -2.66 3.42
C ASP A 577 11.54 -1.42 2.53
N ALA A 578 12.69 -1.05 1.95
CA ALA A 578 12.80 0.07 1.04
C ALA A 578 12.03 -0.14 -0.27
N THR A 579 11.86 -1.40 -0.72
CA THR A 579 11.27 -1.75 -2.01
C THR A 579 9.76 -1.54 -2.01
N ASN A 580 9.08 -2.03 -0.97
CA ASN A 580 7.64 -1.80 -0.83
C ASN A 580 7.34 -0.36 -0.41
N THR A 581 8.17 0.25 0.43
CA THR A 581 7.98 1.66 0.84
C THR A 581 8.15 2.62 -0.35
N SER A 582 9.23 2.51 -1.13
CA SER A 582 9.47 3.39 -2.28
C SER A 582 8.38 3.26 -3.35
N ARG A 583 7.91 2.04 -3.63
CA ARG A 583 6.79 1.77 -4.54
C ARG A 583 5.48 2.34 -4.05
N ARG A 584 5.18 2.24 -2.75
CA ARG A 584 3.96 2.84 -2.16
C ARG A 584 3.97 4.36 -2.29
N PHE A 585 5.09 5.01 -1.96
CA PHE A 585 5.22 6.47 -2.13
C PHE A 585 5.21 6.88 -3.61
N GLY A 586 5.84 6.11 -4.50
CA GLY A 586 5.79 6.31 -5.95
C GLY A 586 4.41 6.09 -6.59
N LEU A 587 3.52 5.34 -5.94
CA LEU A 587 2.10 5.30 -6.28
C LEU A 587 1.36 6.49 -5.66
N GLY A 588 1.31 6.58 -4.33
CA GLY A 588 0.44 7.49 -3.59
C GLY A 588 0.76 8.98 -3.71
N LEU A 589 2.00 9.35 -4.05
CA LEU A 589 2.42 10.75 -4.28
C LEU A 589 2.83 11.02 -5.74
N GLY A 590 2.76 10.01 -6.62
CA GLY A 590 3.20 10.14 -8.00
C GLY A 590 4.66 10.53 -8.12
N LEU A 591 5.56 9.77 -7.47
CA LEU A 591 7.01 9.98 -7.54
C LEU A 591 7.65 8.96 -8.50
N SER A 592 8.64 9.40 -9.28
CA SER A 592 9.41 8.55 -10.19
C SER A 592 10.69 8.06 -9.51
N GLN A 593 11.07 6.79 -9.66
CA GLN A 593 12.40 6.31 -9.24
C GLN A 593 13.45 6.86 -10.20
N VAL A 594 14.47 7.57 -9.68
CA VAL A 594 15.52 8.21 -10.50
C VAL A 594 16.92 7.69 -10.22
N ALA A 595 17.15 7.10 -9.06
CA ALA A 595 18.41 6.46 -8.71
C ALA A 595 18.22 5.39 -7.64
N LYS A 596 19.20 4.49 -7.49
CA LYS A 596 19.19 3.38 -6.53
C LYS A 596 20.59 3.02 -6.05
N SER A 597 20.66 2.32 -4.92
CA SER A 597 21.84 1.58 -4.48
C SER A 597 21.38 0.31 -3.76
N ASP A 598 21.76 -0.85 -4.28
CA ASP A 598 21.34 -2.17 -3.80
C ASP A 598 22.41 -3.22 -4.13
N GLN A 599 22.18 -4.50 -3.83
CA GLN A 599 23.12 -5.58 -4.15
C GLN A 599 23.44 -5.71 -5.65
N GLY A 600 22.52 -5.31 -6.54
CA GLY A 600 22.76 -5.24 -7.98
C GLY A 600 23.70 -4.10 -8.36
N THR A 601 23.68 -2.98 -7.62
CA THR A 601 24.68 -1.90 -7.74
C THR A 601 25.96 -2.18 -6.92
N GLY A 602 26.11 -3.37 -6.33
CA GLY A 602 27.26 -3.77 -5.51
C GLY A 602 27.19 -3.40 -4.02
N ASN A 603 26.13 -2.75 -3.54
CA ASN A 603 25.99 -2.38 -2.13
C ASN A 603 25.50 -3.56 -1.28
N GLN A 604 26.29 -3.93 -0.26
CA GLN A 604 25.98 -5.04 0.65
C GLN A 604 25.53 -4.60 2.06
N LYS A 605 25.48 -3.29 2.37
CA LYS A 605 25.04 -2.77 3.68
C LYS A 605 23.53 -2.50 3.72
N PHE A 606 22.96 -1.95 2.64
CA PHE A 606 21.56 -1.55 2.59
C PHE A 606 21.00 -1.56 1.15
N ALA A 607 19.67 -1.64 1.05
CA ALA A 607 18.93 -1.23 -0.15
C ALA A 607 18.47 0.23 0.02
N SER A 608 18.66 1.07 -0.98
CA SER A 608 18.17 2.46 -1.00
C SER A 608 17.63 2.83 -2.37
N TYR A 609 16.40 3.38 -2.40
CA TYR A 609 15.73 3.83 -3.63
C TYR A 609 15.38 5.31 -3.54
N VAL A 610 15.76 6.06 -4.58
CA VAL A 610 15.59 7.52 -4.65
C VAL A 610 14.39 7.85 -5.55
N MET A 611 13.36 8.39 -4.92
CA MET A 611 12.10 8.80 -5.53
C MET A 611 12.07 10.31 -5.67
N ARG A 612 11.74 10.82 -6.87
CA ARG A 612 11.72 12.26 -7.19
C ARG A 612 10.40 12.68 -7.82
N SER A 613 9.94 13.89 -7.48
CA SER A 613 9.02 14.69 -8.30
C SER A 613 9.52 16.12 -8.33
N ASN A 614 9.86 16.64 -9.52
CA ASN A 614 10.50 17.95 -9.69
C ASN A 614 11.75 18.12 -8.79
N GLN A 615 11.72 19.04 -7.81
CA GLN A 615 12.79 19.27 -6.83
C GLN A 615 12.63 18.46 -5.53
N LEU A 616 11.46 17.84 -5.28
CA LEU A 616 11.27 16.96 -4.13
C LEU A 616 12.02 15.64 -4.36
N ILE A 617 12.85 15.26 -3.39
CA ILE A 617 13.55 13.97 -3.36
C ILE A 617 13.26 13.28 -2.02
N PHE A 618 12.68 12.09 -2.08
CA PHE A 618 12.57 11.16 -0.96
C PHE A 618 13.46 9.95 -1.23
N THR A 619 14.23 9.55 -0.23
CA THR A 619 15.11 8.37 -0.29
C THR A 619 14.62 7.37 0.74
N PHE A 620 14.39 6.13 0.34
CA PHE A 620 13.92 5.06 1.23
C PHE A 620 15.04 4.06 1.39
N THR A 621 15.59 3.95 2.61
CA THR A 621 16.74 3.10 2.90
C THR A 621 16.37 2.03 3.93
N ALA A 622 16.75 0.78 3.67
CA ALA A 622 16.51 -0.37 4.55
C ALA A 622 17.80 -1.19 4.73
N PRO A 623 18.19 -1.54 5.97
CA PRO A 623 19.40 -2.31 6.24
C PRO A 623 19.27 -3.76 5.80
N TYR A 624 20.35 -4.34 5.29
CA TYR A 624 20.47 -5.79 5.12
C TYR A 624 20.83 -6.48 6.47
N ASN A 625 21.10 -7.78 6.45
CA ASN A 625 21.47 -8.55 7.64
C ASN A 625 22.90 -8.23 8.09
N GLY A 626 23.08 -7.80 9.35
CA GLY A 626 24.41 -7.55 9.95
C GLY A 626 25.18 -8.80 10.35
N ALA A 627 24.56 -9.99 10.35
CA ALA A 627 25.20 -11.21 10.83
C ALA A 627 26.07 -11.90 9.75
N GLY A 628 27.40 -11.88 9.95
CA GLY A 628 28.28 -12.94 9.44
C GLY A 628 29.29 -12.56 8.36
N GLY A 629 29.89 -11.37 8.40
CA GLY A 629 31.05 -11.04 7.55
C GLY A 629 32.09 -10.20 8.28
N GLU A 630 33.26 -10.77 8.60
CA GLU A 630 34.47 -9.96 8.76
C GLU A 630 34.75 -9.28 7.41
N ALA A 631 34.99 -7.96 7.43
CA ALA A 631 35.28 -7.16 6.23
C ALA A 631 36.64 -7.53 5.61
N SER A 632 36.67 -8.68 4.93
CA SER A 632 37.80 -9.26 4.22
C SER A 632 37.96 -8.65 2.82
N GLY A 633 37.81 -7.32 2.78
CA GLY A 633 37.82 -6.44 1.62
C GLY A 633 37.47 -5.01 2.07
N PRO A 634 37.85 -3.97 1.30
CA PRO A 634 37.48 -2.59 1.62
C PRO A 634 35.96 -2.36 1.49
N ASP A 635 35.46 -1.23 2.02
CA ASP A 635 34.07 -0.71 1.87
C ASP A 635 33.62 -0.39 0.42
N ALA A 636 34.26 -1.01 -0.59
CA ALA A 636 34.08 -0.77 -2.02
C ALA A 636 32.73 -1.29 -2.55
N GLY A 637 31.65 -0.58 -2.21
CA GLY A 637 30.30 -0.83 -2.70
C GLY A 637 29.21 0.03 -2.05
N SER A 638 29.45 0.59 -0.84
CA SER A 638 28.48 1.51 -0.22
C SER A 638 28.71 2.96 -0.68
N PRO A 639 27.72 3.65 -1.25
CA PRO A 639 27.81 5.10 -1.54
C PRO A 639 27.67 5.95 -0.27
N VAL A 640 27.29 5.36 0.86
CA VAL A 640 27.23 5.99 2.18
C VAL A 640 28.13 5.18 3.14
N PRO A 641 29.44 5.46 3.20
CA PRO A 641 30.39 4.66 3.97
C PRO A 641 30.03 4.56 5.47
N TRP A 642 29.48 5.65 6.03
CA TRP A 642 29.08 5.80 7.43
C TRP A 642 27.69 5.22 7.76
N TYR A 643 27.06 4.49 6.84
CA TYR A 643 25.80 3.81 7.13
C TYR A 643 26.01 2.69 8.15
N ASP A 644 25.38 2.82 9.31
CA ASP A 644 25.36 1.84 10.39
C ASP A 644 24.07 0.98 10.33
N VAL A 645 24.28 -0.32 10.14
CA VAL A 645 23.23 -1.34 10.00
C VAL A 645 22.48 -1.59 11.32
N ASP A 646 23.18 -1.61 12.46
CA ASP A 646 22.58 -1.89 13.77
C ASP A 646 21.85 -0.65 14.33
N ALA A 647 22.36 0.55 14.02
CA ALA A 647 21.64 1.79 14.24
C ALA A 647 20.36 1.86 13.39
N ALA A 648 20.39 1.43 12.13
CA ALA A 648 19.21 1.39 11.26
C ALA A 648 18.15 0.36 11.74
N HIS A 649 18.57 -0.85 12.12
CA HIS A 649 17.68 -1.84 12.75
C HIS A 649 17.09 -1.33 14.08
N THR A 650 17.87 -0.56 14.84
CA THR A 650 17.41 0.09 16.08
C THR A 650 16.40 1.20 15.82
N PHE A 651 16.65 2.08 14.85
CA PHE A 651 15.72 3.13 14.41
C PHE A 651 14.38 2.52 13.96
N ASN A 652 14.42 1.53 13.07
CA ASN A 652 13.23 0.82 12.56
C ASN A 652 12.40 0.18 13.68
N ARG A 653 13.06 -0.42 14.67
CA ARG A 653 12.40 -1.00 15.86
C ARG A 653 11.77 0.08 16.73
N ASN A 654 12.50 1.15 17.01
CA ASN A 654 12.09 2.21 17.92
C ASN A 654 10.90 3.02 17.35
N HIS A 655 10.97 3.44 16.09
CA HIS A 655 10.04 4.42 15.49
C HIS A 655 9.07 3.81 14.46
N GLY A 656 9.44 2.69 13.82
CA GLY A 656 8.76 2.18 12.63
C GLY A 656 9.28 2.88 11.36
N LEU A 657 8.38 3.23 10.43
CA LEU A 657 8.70 4.11 9.30
C LEU A 657 8.88 5.54 9.81
N GLY A 658 10.03 6.16 9.55
CA GLY A 658 10.30 7.54 9.96
C GLY A 658 11.43 8.19 9.17
N VAL A 659 11.46 9.54 9.14
CA VAL A 659 12.56 10.30 8.53
C VAL A 659 13.77 10.24 9.44
N ARG A 660 14.89 9.69 8.94
CA ARG A 660 16.19 9.71 9.62
C ARG A 660 16.97 10.98 9.31
N ALA A 661 16.99 11.44 8.06
CA ALA A 661 17.78 12.61 7.67
C ALA A 661 16.98 13.67 6.91
N VAL A 662 17.13 14.93 7.33
CA VAL A 662 16.70 16.12 6.58
C VAL A 662 17.92 16.68 5.87
N GLY A 663 17.98 16.56 4.54
CA GLY A 663 19.08 17.07 3.73
C GLY A 663 18.85 18.51 3.28
N ILE A 664 19.81 19.40 3.53
CA ILE A 664 19.81 20.79 3.05
C ILE A 664 21.07 21.12 2.24
N VAL A 665 20.91 21.93 1.20
CA VAL A 665 22.02 22.49 0.42
C VAL A 665 22.58 23.71 1.16
N VAL A 666 23.90 23.73 1.33
CA VAL A 666 24.68 24.83 1.94
C VAL A 666 25.86 25.19 1.03
N GLU A 667 26.49 26.35 1.26
CA GLU A 667 27.67 26.77 0.48
C GLU A 667 28.86 25.80 0.64
N ASP A 668 29.18 25.44 1.89
CA ASP A 668 30.22 24.47 2.23
C ASP A 668 29.77 23.62 3.43
N ALA A 669 29.57 22.32 3.20
CA ALA A 669 29.14 21.38 4.22
C ALA A 669 30.21 21.10 5.29
N ALA A 670 31.50 21.27 4.97
CA ALA A 670 32.58 21.15 5.96
C ALA A 670 32.61 22.36 6.89
N GLU A 671 32.45 23.56 6.34
CA GLU A 671 32.37 24.80 7.12
C GLU A 671 31.06 24.86 7.94
N ALA A 672 29.93 24.46 7.37
CA ALA A 672 28.65 24.35 8.08
C ALA A 672 28.75 23.44 9.31
N PHE A 673 29.32 22.24 9.16
CA PHE A 673 29.59 21.32 10.28
C PHE A 673 30.53 21.93 11.33
N ARG A 674 31.64 22.53 10.89
CA ARG A 674 32.64 23.14 11.80
C ARG A 674 32.03 24.30 12.59
N ILE A 675 31.22 25.14 11.96
CA ILE A 675 30.53 26.25 12.61
C ILE A 675 29.43 25.74 13.54
N SER A 676 28.59 24.80 13.10
CA SER A 676 27.52 24.25 13.95
C SER A 676 28.07 23.60 15.21
N THR A 677 29.06 22.73 15.08
CA THR A 677 29.69 22.06 16.24
C THR A 677 30.39 23.05 17.17
N ALA A 678 31.07 24.06 16.64
CA ALA A 678 31.66 25.14 17.46
C ALA A 678 30.62 26.01 18.19
N ASN A 679 29.35 26.02 17.76
CA ASN A 679 28.24 26.71 18.43
C ASN A 679 27.31 25.75 19.22
N GLY A 680 27.73 24.49 19.43
CA GLY A 680 27.04 23.52 20.28
C GLY A 680 26.12 22.52 19.55
N GLY A 681 26.14 22.50 18.22
CA GLY A 681 25.53 21.43 17.42
C GLY A 681 26.18 20.08 17.68
N ILE A 682 25.38 19.02 17.88
CA ILE A 682 25.90 17.69 18.24
C ILE A 682 26.36 16.97 16.95
N PRO A 683 27.65 16.63 16.79
CA PRO A 683 28.14 15.97 15.58
C PRO A 683 27.63 14.54 15.45
N VAL A 684 27.30 14.13 14.22
CA VAL A 684 26.99 12.73 13.88
C VAL A 684 27.96 12.21 12.83
N GLN A 685 28.06 12.87 11.66
CA GLN A 685 28.99 12.49 10.59
C GLN A 685 29.93 13.66 10.25
N PRO A 686 31.26 13.50 10.39
CA PRO A 686 32.22 14.53 9.98
C PRO A 686 32.27 14.71 8.44
N PRO A 687 32.76 15.85 7.94
CA PRO A 687 32.75 16.19 6.53
C PRO A 687 33.46 15.14 5.65
N THR A 688 32.67 14.50 4.79
CA THR A 688 33.07 13.37 3.95
C THR A 688 32.81 13.69 2.50
N ARG A 689 33.86 13.70 1.67
CA ARG A 689 33.75 13.98 0.23
C ARG A 689 33.48 12.70 -0.55
N LEU A 690 32.29 12.61 -1.13
CA LEU A 690 31.90 11.63 -2.14
C LEU A 690 32.26 12.17 -3.55
N ALA A 691 32.60 11.29 -4.50
CA ALA A 691 32.86 11.68 -5.88
C ALA A 691 32.70 10.49 -6.85
N ASP A 692 32.22 10.75 -8.07
CA ASP A 692 32.30 9.84 -9.21
C ASP A 692 32.52 10.60 -10.52
N ALA A 693 32.29 9.98 -11.67
CA ALA A 693 32.48 10.60 -12.99
C ALA A 693 31.61 11.85 -13.23
N ARG A 694 30.54 12.06 -12.44
CA ARG A 694 29.59 13.19 -12.54
C ARG A 694 29.92 14.35 -11.57
N GLY A 695 31.11 14.38 -10.97
CA GLY A 695 31.56 15.43 -10.05
C GLY A 695 31.63 14.96 -8.59
N SER A 696 31.55 15.91 -7.64
CA SER A 696 31.74 15.62 -6.23
C SER A 696 30.81 16.36 -5.28
N LEU A 697 30.59 15.76 -4.10
CA LEU A 697 29.69 16.28 -3.09
C LEU A 697 30.25 15.98 -1.69
N THR A 698 30.40 17.01 -0.86
CA THR A 698 30.75 16.89 0.55
C THR A 698 29.48 16.78 1.38
N VAL A 699 29.41 15.74 2.22
CA VAL A 699 28.30 15.49 3.15
C VAL A 699 28.81 15.57 4.59
N SER A 700 27.99 16.10 5.49
CA SER A 700 28.18 16.00 6.94
C SER A 700 26.84 16.01 7.66
N GLU A 701 26.79 15.56 8.92
CA GLU A 701 25.54 15.43 9.68
C GLU A 701 25.72 15.91 11.13
N ILE A 702 24.73 16.64 11.63
CA ILE A 702 24.53 16.94 13.06
C ILE A 702 23.16 16.42 13.51
N VAL A 703 22.95 16.25 14.82
CA VAL A 703 21.60 15.97 15.35
C VAL A 703 20.69 17.17 15.08
N LEU A 704 19.49 16.90 14.55
CA LEU A 704 18.42 17.89 14.43
C LEU A 704 17.54 17.85 15.68
N TYR A 705 16.84 16.74 15.91
CA TYR A 705 16.08 16.44 17.14
C TYR A 705 15.92 14.91 17.30
N GLY A 706 16.07 14.39 18.52
CA GLY A 706 16.01 12.94 18.78
C GLY A 706 16.98 12.17 17.88
N ASP A 707 16.47 11.13 17.21
CA ASP A 707 17.21 10.32 16.23
C ASP A 707 17.15 10.86 14.79
N VAL A 708 16.70 12.10 14.58
CA VAL A 708 16.70 12.78 13.26
C VAL A 708 17.96 13.63 13.11
N VAL A 709 18.64 13.53 11.97
CA VAL A 709 19.84 14.31 11.64
C VAL A 709 19.54 15.42 10.63
N LEU A 710 20.25 16.55 10.75
CA LEU A 710 20.35 17.56 9.71
C LEU A 710 21.62 17.26 8.90
N ARG A 711 21.45 16.93 7.63
CA ARG A 711 22.52 16.59 6.71
C ARG A 711 22.84 17.80 5.83
N PHE A 712 24.06 18.30 5.90
CA PHE A 712 24.55 19.38 5.04
C PHE A 712 25.15 18.80 3.76
N LEU A 713 24.83 19.41 2.61
CA LEU A 713 25.33 19.01 1.29
C LEU A 713 25.90 20.22 0.53
N SER A 714 27.11 20.11 -0.01
CA SER A 714 27.71 21.10 -0.92
C SER A 714 28.59 20.42 -1.98
N GLY A 715 28.71 20.98 -3.18
CA GLY A 715 29.59 20.45 -4.22
C GLY A 715 29.16 20.77 -5.66
N ASP A 716 29.84 20.13 -6.61
CA ASP A 716 29.72 20.30 -8.06
C ASP A 716 29.06 19.11 -8.77
N TYR A 717 28.55 18.13 -8.01
CA TYR A 717 27.93 16.90 -8.52
C TYR A 717 26.67 17.14 -9.36
N SER A 718 26.65 16.59 -10.58
CA SER A 718 25.54 16.75 -11.54
C SER A 718 24.61 15.53 -11.68
N GLY A 719 24.88 14.42 -10.97
CA GLY A 719 24.05 13.22 -11.00
C GLY A 719 22.75 13.33 -10.18
N SER A 720 21.82 12.39 -10.39
CA SER A 720 20.45 12.48 -9.86
C SER A 720 20.27 12.32 -8.35
N TYR A 721 21.32 12.00 -7.59
CA TYR A 721 21.25 11.99 -6.12
C TYR A 721 22.60 12.26 -5.45
N LEU A 722 23.34 11.20 -5.08
CA LEU A 722 24.66 11.23 -4.48
C LEU A 722 25.64 10.42 -5.36
N PRO A 723 26.95 10.68 -5.28
CA PRO A 723 27.94 9.85 -5.97
C PRO A 723 27.86 8.38 -5.57
N GLY A 724 28.07 7.48 -6.52
CA GLY A 724 28.00 6.03 -6.30
C GLY A 724 26.58 5.43 -6.26
N TYR A 725 25.53 6.25 -6.43
CA TYR A 725 24.20 5.73 -6.80
C TYR A 725 24.13 5.49 -8.32
N GLU A 726 23.49 4.40 -8.71
CA GLU A 726 23.16 4.09 -10.11
C GLU A 726 21.91 4.88 -10.51
N GLU A 727 21.91 5.46 -11.71
CA GLU A 727 20.75 6.22 -12.22
C GLU A 727 19.79 5.31 -12.97
N GLU A 728 18.49 5.52 -12.76
CA GLU A 728 17.45 4.70 -13.39
C GLU A 728 17.37 5.04 -14.88
N ALA A 729 17.75 4.09 -15.74
CA ALA A 729 17.92 4.35 -17.19
C ALA A 729 16.61 4.71 -17.91
N ARG A 730 15.47 4.34 -17.34
CA ARG A 730 14.12 4.75 -17.76
C ARG A 730 13.22 4.94 -16.53
N PRO A 731 13.20 6.14 -15.91
CA PRO A 731 12.28 6.44 -14.82
C PRO A 731 10.83 6.26 -15.32
N SER A 732 10.04 5.42 -14.64
CA SER A 732 8.60 5.31 -14.92
C SER A 732 7.93 6.66 -14.67
N PRO A 733 7.43 7.38 -15.68
CA PRO A 733 6.98 8.76 -15.53
C PRO A 733 5.73 8.83 -14.65
N ARG A 734 5.93 9.25 -13.41
CA ARG A 734 4.88 9.60 -12.45
C ARG A 734 5.21 10.96 -11.86
N CYS A 735 4.24 11.86 -11.98
CA CYS A 735 4.26 13.20 -11.43
C CYS A 735 2.81 13.63 -11.18
N PHE A 736 2.45 13.89 -9.92
CA PHE A 736 1.13 14.47 -9.58
C PHE A 736 1.21 16.00 -9.38
N GLY A 737 2.20 16.67 -9.98
CA GLY A 737 2.39 18.13 -9.87
C GLY A 737 3.23 18.61 -8.68
N ILE A 738 3.52 17.75 -7.70
CA ILE A 738 4.32 18.09 -6.51
C ILE A 738 5.71 18.60 -6.91
N ARG A 739 6.04 19.83 -6.49
CA ARG A 739 7.24 20.58 -6.90
C ARG A 739 8.42 20.46 -5.96
N ARG A 740 8.22 20.71 -4.66
CA ARG A 740 9.27 20.80 -3.63
C ARG A 740 8.68 20.53 -2.25
N ALA A 741 9.54 20.34 -1.25
CA ALA A 741 9.12 20.57 0.13
C ALA A 741 8.90 22.07 0.38
N ASP A 742 7.96 22.38 1.26
CA ASP A 742 7.70 23.73 1.76
C ASP A 742 8.30 23.91 3.16
N HIS A 743 7.94 23.03 4.08
CA HIS A 743 8.44 23.02 5.45
C HIS A 743 8.44 21.60 6.04
N ALA A 744 9.21 21.39 7.10
CA ALA A 744 9.42 20.07 7.73
C ALA A 744 9.36 20.17 9.25
N VAL A 745 8.38 19.48 9.86
CA VAL A 745 7.95 19.75 11.24
C VAL A 745 8.45 18.72 12.23
N GLY A 746 9.12 19.16 13.29
CA GLY A 746 9.58 18.33 14.40
C GLY A 746 8.68 18.40 15.64
N ASN A 747 8.44 17.27 16.29
CA ASN A 747 7.79 17.20 17.61
C ASN A 747 8.83 16.90 18.70
N VAL A 748 8.81 17.67 19.78
CA VAL A 748 9.76 17.59 20.91
C VAL A 748 9.04 17.71 22.27
N PRO A 749 9.63 17.23 23.38
CA PRO A 749 9.05 17.37 24.73
C PRO A 749 9.27 18.75 25.39
N ASP A 750 10.14 19.58 24.81
CA ASP A 750 10.51 20.93 25.26
C ASP A 750 10.85 21.80 24.04
N LEU A 751 10.02 22.80 23.74
CA LEU A 751 10.20 23.69 22.58
C LEU A 751 11.36 24.67 22.80
N GLY A 752 11.51 25.20 24.01
CA GLY A 752 12.49 26.23 24.33
C GLY A 752 13.92 25.72 24.17
N ALA A 753 14.22 24.56 24.73
CA ALA A 753 15.53 23.92 24.62
C ALA A 753 15.90 23.59 23.17
N GLN A 754 14.92 23.13 22.37
CA GLN A 754 15.13 22.78 20.96
C GLN A 754 15.31 24.02 20.07
N VAL A 755 14.48 25.05 20.23
CA VAL A 755 14.57 26.31 19.46
C VAL A 755 15.89 27.00 19.74
N ASP A 756 16.29 27.10 21.01
CA ASP A 756 17.58 27.68 21.38
C ASP A 756 18.76 26.80 20.91
N TYR A 757 18.60 25.48 20.79
CA TYR A 757 19.62 24.62 20.16
C TYR A 757 19.79 24.92 18.68
N LEU A 758 18.70 25.00 17.90
CA LEU A 758 18.76 25.27 16.46
C LEU A 758 19.26 26.70 16.17
N THR A 759 18.75 27.70 16.89
CA THR A 759 19.21 29.09 16.77
C THR A 759 20.70 29.23 17.15
N ARG A 760 21.18 28.49 18.16
CA ARG A 760 22.63 28.44 18.48
C ARG A 760 23.44 27.70 17.41
N ALA A 761 23.03 26.53 16.95
CA ALA A 761 23.84 25.71 16.03
C ALA A 761 23.87 26.28 14.60
N LEU A 762 22.76 26.88 14.14
CA LEU A 762 22.54 27.22 12.73
C LEU A 762 22.43 28.73 12.50
N GLY A 763 21.85 29.48 13.44
CA GLY A 763 21.57 30.92 13.29
C GLY A 763 20.16 31.25 12.76
N LEU A 764 19.31 30.24 12.52
CA LEU A 764 17.93 30.41 12.05
C LEU A 764 17.15 31.41 12.92
N HIS A 765 16.30 32.22 12.29
CA HIS A 765 15.46 33.20 12.99
C HIS A 765 14.04 32.72 13.23
N ASP A 766 13.40 33.31 14.23
CA ASP A 766 11.99 33.12 14.55
C ASP A 766 11.12 33.74 13.41
N PHE A 767 10.37 32.90 12.69
CA PHE A 767 9.56 33.29 11.52
C PHE A 767 8.08 33.49 11.86
N ALA A 768 7.53 32.61 12.71
CA ALA A 768 6.16 32.64 13.23
C ALA A 768 6.07 31.76 14.48
N GLU A 769 5.13 32.02 15.38
CA GLU A 769 4.86 31.18 16.55
C GLU A 769 3.35 30.99 16.75
N PHE A 770 2.98 29.89 17.40
CA PHE A 770 1.58 29.57 17.73
C PHE A 770 1.50 29.04 19.16
N THR A 771 0.53 29.54 19.93
CA THR A 771 0.28 29.08 21.30
C THR A 771 -0.97 28.23 21.40
N ALA A 772 -1.15 27.53 22.52
CA ALA A 772 -2.40 26.83 22.85
C ALA A 772 -3.66 27.69 22.63
N GLU A 773 -3.59 28.99 22.93
CA GLU A 773 -4.68 29.96 22.76
C GLU A 773 -4.92 30.39 21.30
N ASP A 774 -3.94 30.20 20.41
CA ASP A 774 -4.03 30.50 18.98
C ASP A 774 -4.59 29.35 18.14
N VAL A 775 -4.30 28.10 18.51
CA VAL A 775 -4.54 26.92 17.66
C VAL A 775 -5.22 25.73 18.35
N GLY A 776 -5.34 25.71 19.69
CA GLY A 776 -5.93 24.60 20.42
C GLY A 776 -7.45 24.45 20.24
N THR A 777 -7.97 23.27 20.62
CA THR A 777 -9.41 23.05 20.80
C THR A 777 -9.82 23.38 22.24
N ILE A 778 -11.06 23.07 22.62
CA ILE A 778 -11.51 23.14 24.02
C ILE A 778 -10.82 22.04 24.87
N ASP A 779 -10.36 20.96 24.23
CA ASP A 779 -9.91 19.73 24.87
C ASP A 779 -8.42 19.40 24.66
N SER A 780 -7.76 19.90 23.61
CA SER A 780 -6.37 19.59 23.25
C SER A 780 -5.62 20.82 22.68
N GLY A 781 -4.29 20.72 22.51
CA GLY A 781 -3.48 21.82 21.97
C GLY A 781 -2.01 21.49 21.72
N LEU A 782 -1.28 22.49 21.21
CA LEU A 782 0.18 22.51 21.07
C LEU A 782 0.71 23.94 21.29
N ASN A 783 2.02 24.06 21.53
CA ASN A 783 2.77 25.28 21.24
C ASN A 783 3.73 24.99 20.07
N SER A 784 3.98 25.97 19.20
CA SER A 784 4.85 25.84 18.03
C SER A 784 5.70 27.08 17.79
N MET A 785 6.92 26.88 17.30
CA MET A 785 7.80 27.93 16.78
C MET A 785 8.31 27.50 15.40
N VAL A 786 8.18 28.37 14.41
CA VAL A 786 8.74 28.20 13.07
C VAL A 786 10.09 28.89 13.00
N LEU A 787 11.14 28.12 12.76
CA LEU A 787 12.47 28.64 12.45
C LEU A 787 12.71 28.66 10.94
N ALA A 788 13.38 29.71 10.45
CA ALA A 788 13.68 29.91 9.04
C ALA A 788 15.15 30.25 8.78
N SER A 789 15.65 29.87 7.61
CA SER A 789 16.91 30.38 7.06
C SER A 789 16.79 31.85 6.62
N ASN A 790 17.90 32.53 6.39
CA ASN A 790 17.96 33.93 5.93
C ASN A 790 17.13 34.20 4.68
N ASN A 791 17.07 33.24 3.75
CA ASN A 791 16.28 33.32 2.52
C ASN A 791 14.86 32.75 2.67
N GLU A 792 14.51 32.24 3.86
CA GLU A 792 13.21 31.68 4.24
C GLU A 792 12.74 30.50 3.36
N MET A 793 13.68 29.83 2.67
CA MET A 793 13.45 28.63 1.84
C MET A 793 13.70 27.30 2.56
N VAL A 794 14.27 27.33 3.77
CA VAL A 794 14.32 26.20 4.70
C VAL A 794 13.51 26.60 5.93
N LEU A 795 12.36 25.95 6.10
CA LEU A 795 11.39 26.23 7.15
C LEU A 795 11.25 24.99 8.05
N LEU A 796 11.59 25.14 9.33
CA LEU A 796 11.62 24.08 10.33
C LEU A 796 10.73 24.44 11.53
N PRO A 797 9.41 24.20 11.45
CA PRO A 797 8.53 24.25 12.62
C PRO A 797 8.90 23.20 13.66
N VAL A 798 8.81 23.57 14.92
CA VAL A 798 9.03 22.72 16.09
C VAL A 798 7.83 22.85 17.02
N ASN A 799 7.28 21.73 17.49
CA ASN A 799 6.10 21.68 18.35
C ASN A 799 6.39 21.02 19.71
N GLU A 800 5.72 21.47 20.76
CA GLU A 800 5.64 20.79 22.07
C GLU A 800 4.19 20.50 22.50
N PRO A 801 3.95 19.47 23.35
CA PRO A 801 2.63 19.17 23.89
C PRO A 801 2.23 20.14 25.01
N THR A 802 1.04 20.72 24.90
CA THR A 802 0.44 21.51 26.00
C THR A 802 0.04 20.60 27.16
N ARG A 803 0.33 21.02 28.40
CA ARG A 803 0.08 20.22 29.61
C ARG A 803 -1.20 20.68 30.31
N GLY A 804 -1.98 19.73 30.83
CA GLY A 804 -3.19 20.02 31.65
C GLY A 804 -4.50 20.18 30.88
N THR A 805 -4.53 19.86 29.58
CA THR A 805 -5.73 19.82 28.74
C THR A 805 -6.65 18.63 29.07
N ARG A 806 -7.93 18.65 28.66
CA ARG A 806 -8.92 17.61 29.03
C ARG A 806 -8.67 16.29 28.30
N ARG A 807 -8.25 16.37 27.04
CA ARG A 807 -7.66 15.28 26.26
C ARG A 807 -6.15 15.41 26.24
N LYS A 808 -5.49 14.30 25.94
CA LYS A 808 -4.07 14.22 25.60
C LYS A 808 -3.79 15.06 24.35
N SER A 809 -2.65 15.75 24.33
CA SER A 809 -2.18 16.42 23.10
C SER A 809 -1.76 15.38 22.07
N GLN A 810 -2.14 15.56 20.82
CA GLN A 810 -1.66 14.82 19.66
C GLN A 810 -0.12 14.83 19.52
N ILE A 811 0.56 15.88 20.03
CA ILE A 811 2.03 15.93 20.10
C ILE A 811 2.56 14.93 21.15
N GLN A 812 1.85 14.75 22.26
CA GLN A 812 2.16 13.74 23.28
C GLN A 812 1.86 12.33 22.77
N THR A 813 0.76 12.14 22.03
CA THR A 813 0.47 10.87 21.33
C THR A 813 1.58 10.52 20.33
N PHE A 814 2.06 11.48 19.53
CA PHE A 814 3.22 11.30 18.66
C PHE A 814 4.46 10.87 19.46
N LEU A 815 4.84 11.60 20.51
CA LEU A 815 6.08 11.33 21.26
C LEU A 815 6.09 9.93 21.88
N GLU A 816 4.95 9.43 22.35
CA GLU A 816 4.82 8.07 22.88
C GLU A 816 4.86 7.00 21.77
N GLN A 817 4.14 7.19 20.67
CA GLN A 817 4.07 6.21 19.58
C GLN A 817 5.33 6.18 18.71
N ASN A 818 6.05 7.30 18.63
CA ASN A 818 7.38 7.42 18.02
C ASN A 818 8.50 6.97 18.97
N GLY A 819 8.24 6.85 20.28
CA GLY A 819 9.25 6.50 21.29
C GLY A 819 10.28 7.61 21.56
N GLY A 820 9.94 8.87 21.29
CA GLY A 820 10.83 10.02 21.45
C GLY A 820 10.58 11.14 20.43
N PRO A 821 11.43 12.18 20.42
CA PRO A 821 11.36 13.27 19.43
C PRO A 821 11.54 12.76 18.01
N GLY A 822 10.93 13.44 17.04
CA GLY A 822 10.99 13.02 15.64
C GLY A 822 10.27 13.97 14.69
N LEU A 823 10.39 13.69 13.39
CA LEU A 823 9.71 14.46 12.36
C LEU A 823 8.25 13.99 12.24
N GLN A 824 7.31 14.92 12.43
CA GLN A 824 5.87 14.67 12.38
C GLN A 824 5.31 14.77 10.96
N HIS A 825 5.60 15.85 10.23
CA HIS A 825 5.09 15.98 8.87
C HIS A 825 5.98 16.78 7.92
N LEU A 826 5.81 16.48 6.63
CA LEU A 826 6.43 17.16 5.52
C LEU A 826 5.32 17.81 4.68
N ALA A 827 5.40 19.12 4.50
CA ALA A 827 4.51 19.85 3.62
C ALA A 827 5.09 19.91 2.20
N LEU A 828 4.32 19.49 1.21
CA LEU A 828 4.75 19.28 -0.17
C LEU A 828 4.03 20.25 -1.11
N LYS A 829 4.77 21.23 -1.64
CA LYS A 829 4.22 22.32 -2.46
C LYS A 829 3.86 21.81 -3.86
N THR A 830 2.65 22.15 -4.30
CA THR A 830 2.17 21.99 -5.69
C THR A 830 1.71 23.33 -6.25
N ASP A 831 1.61 23.42 -7.57
CA ASP A 831 1.08 24.58 -8.29
C ASP A 831 -0.42 24.42 -8.63
N ASP A 832 -0.94 23.20 -8.52
CA ASP A 832 -2.35 22.85 -8.71
C ASP A 832 -2.71 21.72 -7.74
N VAL A 833 -3.20 22.10 -6.56
CA VAL A 833 -3.62 21.16 -5.51
C VAL A 833 -4.86 20.37 -5.92
N PHE A 834 -5.71 20.91 -6.79
CA PHE A 834 -6.92 20.24 -7.23
C PHE A 834 -6.57 19.04 -8.13
N ALA A 835 -5.69 19.24 -9.12
CA ALA A 835 -5.16 18.15 -9.94
C ALA A 835 -4.31 17.16 -9.12
N THR A 836 -3.43 17.64 -8.22
CA THR A 836 -2.64 16.77 -7.33
C THR A 836 -3.54 15.85 -6.51
N LEU A 837 -4.58 16.39 -5.86
CA LEU A 837 -5.45 15.61 -4.99
C LEU A 837 -6.40 14.69 -5.76
N ARG A 838 -6.88 15.07 -6.94
CA ARG A 838 -7.61 14.14 -7.83
C ARG A 838 -6.74 12.93 -8.19
N ALA A 839 -5.48 13.15 -8.56
CA ALA A 839 -4.54 12.07 -8.87
C ALA A 839 -4.21 11.19 -7.66
N MET A 840 -3.95 11.78 -6.48
CA MET A 840 -3.71 11.03 -5.24
C MET A 840 -4.92 10.22 -4.78
N ARG A 841 -6.12 10.80 -4.80
CA ARG A 841 -7.37 10.10 -4.41
C ARG A 841 -7.69 8.96 -5.36
N ALA A 842 -7.46 9.11 -6.67
CA ALA A 842 -7.69 8.06 -7.66
C ALA A 842 -6.84 6.78 -7.45
N VAL A 843 -5.75 6.85 -6.66
CA VAL A 843 -4.91 5.70 -6.30
C VAL A 843 -5.00 5.31 -4.82
N GLY A 844 -5.86 5.95 -4.02
CA GLY A 844 -5.99 5.71 -2.57
C GLY A 844 -6.30 4.24 -2.26
N ASP A 845 -7.44 3.76 -2.73
CA ASP A 845 -7.92 2.38 -2.54
C ASP A 845 -7.00 1.32 -3.21
N ALA A 846 -6.15 1.75 -4.15
CA ALA A 846 -5.16 0.91 -4.81
C ALA A 846 -3.82 0.79 -4.03
N GLY A 847 -3.79 1.25 -2.78
CA GLY A 847 -2.61 1.20 -1.90
C GLY A 847 -1.85 2.54 -1.79
N GLY A 848 -2.46 3.66 -2.18
CA GLY A 848 -1.90 5.00 -2.05
C GLY A 848 -1.93 5.54 -0.61
N PHE A 849 -2.31 6.82 -0.47
CA PHE A 849 -2.48 7.48 0.82
C PHE A 849 -3.92 7.97 0.99
N GLU A 850 -4.46 7.73 2.19
CA GLU A 850 -5.73 8.28 2.63
C GLU A 850 -5.57 9.69 3.18
N PHE A 851 -6.64 10.48 3.14
CA PHE A 851 -6.69 11.84 3.70
C PHE A 851 -7.50 11.89 5.00
N MET A 852 -7.28 12.94 5.79
CA MET A 852 -8.11 13.22 6.95
C MET A 852 -9.58 13.49 6.55
N PRO A 853 -10.56 13.28 7.45
CA PRO A 853 -11.97 13.56 7.17
C PRO A 853 -12.21 15.02 6.76
N ARG A 854 -13.15 15.25 5.83
CA ARG A 854 -13.46 16.60 5.36
C ARG A 854 -13.99 17.49 6.50
N PRO A 855 -13.72 18.81 6.47
CA PRO A 855 -14.38 19.81 7.32
C PRO A 855 -15.91 19.77 7.24
N SER A 856 -16.56 20.36 8.24
CA SER A 856 -18.04 20.41 8.31
C SER A 856 -18.66 21.32 7.23
N ASP A 857 -19.91 21.06 6.87
CA ASP A 857 -20.69 21.91 5.94
C ASP A 857 -20.77 23.38 6.38
N ALA A 858 -20.59 23.68 7.67
CA ALA A 858 -20.53 25.05 8.17
C ALA A 858 -19.25 25.76 7.71
N TYR A 859 -18.10 25.07 7.74
CA TYR A 859 -16.82 25.59 7.27
C TYR A 859 -16.93 26.05 5.81
N TYR A 860 -17.44 25.20 4.92
CA TYR A 860 -17.55 25.54 3.48
C TYR A 860 -18.60 26.61 3.17
N ARG A 861 -19.69 26.70 3.93
CA ARG A 861 -20.65 27.83 3.80
C ARG A 861 -20.06 29.17 4.23
N ASP A 862 -19.23 29.16 5.28
CA ASP A 862 -18.62 30.38 5.80
C ASP A 862 -17.34 30.77 5.01
N LEU A 863 -16.71 29.80 4.32
CA LEU A 863 -15.43 29.97 3.62
C LEU A 863 -15.38 31.14 2.62
N PRO A 864 -16.40 31.40 1.76
CA PRO A 864 -16.39 32.55 0.86
C PRO A 864 -16.27 33.90 1.58
N SER A 865 -16.77 34.01 2.82
CA SER A 865 -16.62 35.21 3.64
C SER A 865 -15.21 35.34 4.26
N LYS A 866 -14.50 34.22 4.42
CA LYS A 866 -13.13 34.15 4.95
C LYS A 866 -12.08 34.42 3.87
N VAL A 867 -12.23 33.82 2.68
CA VAL A 867 -11.25 33.94 1.57
C VAL A 867 -11.60 35.02 0.56
N GLY A 868 -12.84 35.49 0.52
CA GLY A 868 -13.28 36.55 -0.38
C GLY A 868 -13.22 36.16 -1.86
N ASP A 869 -12.65 37.06 -2.65
CA ASP A 869 -12.52 37.01 -4.12
C ASP A 869 -11.35 36.17 -4.65
N ALA A 870 -10.55 35.56 -3.76
CA ALA A 870 -9.29 34.91 -4.12
C ALA A 870 -9.43 33.49 -4.72
N LEU A 871 -10.62 32.90 -4.70
CA LEU A 871 -10.97 31.63 -5.36
C LEU A 871 -12.28 31.81 -6.13
N THR A 872 -12.43 31.15 -7.28
CA THR A 872 -13.69 31.16 -8.03
C THR A 872 -14.75 30.28 -7.36
N PRO A 873 -16.07 30.46 -7.66
CA PRO A 873 -17.12 29.58 -7.15
C PRO A 873 -16.88 28.09 -7.45
N GLU A 874 -16.28 27.80 -8.60
CA GLU A 874 -15.93 26.44 -9.04
C GLU A 874 -14.80 25.87 -8.18
N GLN A 875 -13.74 26.65 -7.93
CA GLN A 875 -12.64 26.26 -7.03
C GLN A 875 -13.09 26.09 -5.58
N LEU A 876 -14.06 26.88 -5.12
CA LEU A 876 -14.68 26.71 -3.80
C LEU A 876 -15.49 25.41 -3.71
N SER A 877 -16.20 25.03 -4.78
CA SER A 877 -16.89 23.74 -4.87
C SER A 877 -15.92 22.56 -4.92
N GLU A 878 -14.84 22.66 -5.70
CA GLU A 878 -13.82 21.62 -5.80
C GLU A 878 -13.01 21.48 -4.49
N ALA A 879 -12.84 22.59 -3.74
CA ALA A 879 -12.28 22.56 -2.40
C ALA A 879 -13.18 21.85 -1.38
N GLU A 880 -14.52 22.01 -1.47
CA GLU A 880 -15.46 21.26 -0.65
C GLU A 880 -15.49 19.75 -0.99
N GLU A 881 -15.43 19.41 -2.28
CA GLU A 881 -15.42 18.01 -2.74
C GLU A 881 -14.13 17.28 -2.34
N LEU A 882 -12.97 17.91 -2.54
CA LEU A 882 -11.67 17.32 -2.21
C LEU A 882 -11.32 17.40 -0.71
N GLY A 883 -12.12 18.08 0.11
CA GLY A 883 -11.91 18.22 1.56
C GLY A 883 -10.75 19.15 1.94
N LEU A 884 -10.47 20.15 1.10
CA LEU A 884 -9.40 21.13 1.28
C LEU A 884 -9.72 22.12 2.41
N LEU A 885 -8.71 22.41 3.22
CA LEU A 885 -8.70 23.54 4.16
C LEU A 885 -8.10 24.76 3.45
N VAL A 886 -8.72 25.93 3.57
CA VAL A 886 -8.23 27.19 2.98
C VAL A 886 -8.15 28.32 4.02
N ASP A 887 -6.99 28.97 4.07
CA ASP A 887 -6.72 30.15 4.90
C ASP A 887 -6.35 31.38 4.05
N ARG A 888 -6.50 32.58 4.62
CA ARG A 888 -6.08 33.85 4.00
C ARG A 888 -5.40 34.71 5.06
N ASP A 889 -4.21 35.22 4.75
CA ASP A 889 -3.47 36.18 5.59
C ASP A 889 -3.24 37.51 4.84
N ASP A 890 -2.31 38.33 5.33
CA ASP A 890 -1.91 39.60 4.68
C ASP A 890 -1.00 39.42 3.46
N GLN A 891 -0.46 38.21 3.21
CA GLN A 891 0.53 37.90 2.18
C GLN A 891 -0.06 37.11 1.01
N GLY A 892 -1.09 36.30 1.25
CA GLY A 892 -1.78 35.52 0.23
C GLY A 892 -2.89 34.60 0.74
N VAL A 893 -3.22 33.60 -0.07
CA VAL A 893 -4.14 32.51 0.26
C VAL A 893 -3.39 31.18 0.27
N LEU A 894 -3.80 30.30 1.18
CA LEU A 894 -3.17 29.02 1.46
C LEU A 894 -4.21 27.91 1.38
N LEU A 895 -4.01 26.95 0.48
CA LEU A 895 -4.81 25.73 0.34
C LEU A 895 -3.98 24.56 0.87
N GLN A 896 -4.53 23.76 1.78
CA GLN A 896 -3.82 22.66 2.44
C GLN A 896 -4.73 21.46 2.71
N ILE A 897 -4.17 20.24 2.69
CA ILE A 897 -4.82 19.03 3.23
C ILE A 897 -3.77 18.08 3.79
N PHE A 898 -4.17 17.28 4.77
CA PHE A 898 -3.30 16.34 5.48
C PHE A 898 -3.67 14.90 5.15
N THR A 899 -2.67 14.05 4.93
CA THR A 899 -2.85 12.60 4.87
C THR A 899 -3.17 12.05 6.26
N LYS A 900 -3.75 10.84 6.30
CA LYS A 900 -3.58 9.95 7.46
C LYS A 900 -2.09 9.57 7.62
N PRO A 901 -1.68 8.95 8.74
CA PRO A 901 -0.31 8.48 8.93
C PRO A 901 0.18 7.58 7.77
N LEU A 902 1.46 7.71 7.40
CA LEU A 902 2.04 7.02 6.23
C LEU A 902 2.30 5.53 6.52
N GLY A 903 2.42 5.15 7.78
CA GLY A 903 2.58 3.78 8.26
C GLY A 903 1.67 3.49 9.46
N ASP A 904 1.88 2.34 10.11
CA ASP A 904 0.92 1.77 11.08
C ASP A 904 0.75 2.57 12.38
N ARG A 905 1.70 3.44 12.71
CA ARG A 905 1.69 4.27 13.93
C ARG A 905 1.16 5.68 13.61
N PRO A 906 0.45 6.34 14.54
CA PRO A 906 0.04 7.74 14.38
C PRO A 906 1.22 8.70 14.63
N THR A 907 2.23 8.62 13.76
CA THR A 907 3.48 9.38 13.85
C THR A 907 3.66 10.29 12.64
N VAL A 908 4.25 9.80 11.56
CA VAL A 908 4.58 10.60 10.37
C VAL A 908 3.41 10.68 9.38
N PHE A 909 3.08 11.88 8.92
CA PHE A 909 2.10 12.17 7.86
C PHE A 909 2.64 13.19 6.84
N VAL A 910 1.89 13.47 5.78
CA VAL A 910 2.21 14.46 4.75
C VAL A 910 1.11 15.52 4.69
N GLU A 911 1.52 16.76 4.44
CA GLU A 911 0.62 17.84 4.01
C GLU A 911 0.85 18.10 2.52
N ILE A 912 -0.22 18.27 1.74
CA ILE A 912 -0.16 18.78 0.37
C ILE A 912 -0.63 20.23 0.41
N ILE A 913 0.21 21.15 -0.08
CA ILE A 913 0.08 22.59 0.11
C ILE A 913 0.18 23.36 -1.22
N GLN A 914 -0.66 24.38 -1.40
CA GLN A 914 -0.54 25.38 -2.45
C GLN A 914 -0.65 26.79 -1.85
N ARG A 915 0.25 27.67 -2.27
CA ARG A 915 0.35 29.07 -1.83
C ARG A 915 0.02 29.99 -3.02
N LEU A 916 -0.90 30.92 -2.82
CA LEU A 916 -1.35 31.92 -3.81
C LEU A 916 -0.97 33.32 -3.32
N CYS A 917 0.20 33.80 -3.73
CA CYS A 917 0.76 35.05 -3.23
C CYS A 917 0.18 36.29 -3.90
N HIS A 918 0.04 37.37 -3.13
CA HIS A 918 -0.39 38.68 -3.63
C HIS A 918 0.73 39.73 -3.64
N ILE A 919 1.88 39.42 -3.03
CA ILE A 919 3.03 40.32 -2.89
C ILE A 919 4.13 39.89 -3.87
N GLN A 920 4.55 40.80 -4.76
CA GLN A 920 5.77 40.60 -5.55
C GLN A 920 7.02 40.77 -4.66
N PRO A 921 8.05 39.91 -4.79
CA PRO A 921 9.27 40.01 -3.99
C PRO A 921 10.04 41.31 -4.25
N SER A 922 10.75 41.79 -3.22
CA SER A 922 11.50 43.04 -3.30
C SER A 922 12.70 42.96 -4.26
N GLU A 923 13.18 44.09 -4.78
CA GLU A 923 14.39 44.12 -5.63
C GLU A 923 15.64 43.56 -4.92
N GLU A 924 15.71 43.61 -3.59
CA GLU A 924 16.81 43.02 -2.82
C GLU A 924 16.66 41.49 -2.68
N THR A 925 15.44 41.01 -2.43
CA THR A 925 15.09 39.57 -2.47
C THR A 925 15.38 38.98 -3.86
N LEU A 926 14.96 39.69 -4.91
CA LEU A 926 15.22 39.34 -6.31
C LEU A 926 16.71 39.36 -6.64
N ARG A 927 17.51 40.29 -6.10
CA ARG A 927 18.97 40.30 -6.28
C ARG A 927 19.64 39.10 -5.60
N ALA A 928 19.23 38.76 -4.38
CA ALA A 928 19.72 37.56 -3.69
C ALA A 928 19.40 36.30 -4.51
N ALA A 929 18.14 36.11 -4.91
CA ALA A 929 17.72 34.98 -5.74
C ALA A 929 18.44 34.93 -7.11
N ARG A 930 18.62 36.07 -7.78
CA ARG A 930 19.36 36.17 -9.06
C ARG A 930 20.85 35.83 -8.90
N ALA A 931 21.48 36.21 -7.78
CA ALA A 931 22.86 35.83 -7.49
C ALA A 931 22.99 34.31 -7.27
N THR A 932 22.10 33.68 -6.51
CA THR A 932 22.06 32.23 -6.34
C THR A 932 21.77 31.49 -7.66
N ALA A 933 20.86 32.01 -8.48
CA ALA A 933 20.55 31.46 -9.80
C ALA A 933 21.72 31.55 -10.80
N GLN A 934 22.62 32.53 -10.64
CA GLN A 934 23.85 32.62 -11.43
C GLN A 934 24.90 31.55 -11.07
N ALA A 935 24.78 30.92 -9.90
CA ALA A 935 25.64 29.82 -9.46
C ALA A 935 25.04 28.42 -9.74
N CYS A 936 23.70 28.29 -9.86
CA CYS A 936 23.03 27.00 -10.06
C CYS A 936 21.83 27.11 -11.03
N PRO A 937 21.86 26.46 -12.22
CA PRO A 937 20.77 26.50 -13.20
C PRO A 937 19.43 25.87 -12.78
N LEU A 938 19.32 25.34 -11.55
CA LEU A 938 18.13 24.68 -11.00
C LEU A 938 17.47 25.51 -9.86
N ALA A 939 17.77 26.81 -9.77
CA ALA A 939 17.13 27.70 -8.82
C ALA A 939 15.60 27.77 -9.03
N ALA A 940 14.85 27.99 -7.95
CA ALA A 940 13.40 28.16 -8.00
C ALA A 940 13.01 29.44 -8.76
N ASN A 941 11.76 29.50 -9.24
CA ASN A 941 11.24 30.71 -9.88
C ASN A 941 11.32 31.90 -8.91
N PRO A 942 11.99 33.01 -9.24
CA PRO A 942 12.34 34.06 -8.27
C PRO A 942 11.16 34.90 -7.77
N ASP A 943 9.93 34.59 -8.19
CA ASP A 943 8.71 35.34 -7.86
C ASP A 943 7.99 34.84 -6.59
N GLU A 944 8.37 33.68 -6.00
CA GLU A 944 7.73 33.13 -4.79
C GLU A 944 8.49 33.47 -3.50
N VAL A 945 7.80 34.01 -2.50
CA VAL A 945 8.34 34.29 -1.15
C VAL A 945 8.05 33.12 -0.19
N GLY A 946 9.06 32.70 0.58
CA GLY A 946 8.92 31.65 1.59
C GLY A 946 7.83 31.94 2.63
N GLY A 947 7.00 30.94 2.92
CA GLY A 947 5.92 31.00 3.93
C GLY A 947 4.74 31.94 3.61
N CYS A 948 4.65 32.50 2.41
CA CYS A 948 3.52 33.31 1.93
C CYS A 948 2.16 32.58 2.11
N GLY A 949 1.18 33.21 2.77
CA GLY A 949 -0.08 32.55 3.16
C GLY A 949 -0.03 31.87 4.54
N GLY A 950 1.11 31.92 5.22
CA GLY A 950 1.27 31.45 6.60
C GLY A 950 1.37 29.92 6.72
N PHE A 951 0.83 29.39 7.82
CA PHE A 951 0.78 27.94 8.12
C PHE A 951 -0.63 27.47 8.48
N GLY A 952 -1.66 28.11 7.91
CA GLY A 952 -3.05 27.70 8.10
C GLY A 952 -3.58 27.97 9.50
N LYS A 953 -3.22 29.11 10.10
CA LYS A 953 -3.63 29.48 11.47
C LYS A 953 -5.14 29.31 11.68
N GLY A 954 -5.94 29.82 10.74
CA GLY A 954 -7.40 29.75 10.76
C GLY A 954 -7.98 28.40 10.32
N ASN A 955 -7.15 27.37 10.18
CA ASN A 955 -7.52 25.99 9.85
C ASN A 955 -7.15 24.97 10.95
N PHE A 956 -6.20 25.27 11.85
CA PHE A 956 -5.80 24.35 12.93
C PHE A 956 -6.97 23.86 13.78
N SER A 957 -7.94 24.73 14.08
CA SER A 957 -9.11 24.38 14.87
C SER A 957 -10.07 23.39 14.18
N GLU A 958 -10.09 23.32 12.84
CA GLU A 958 -10.81 22.29 12.09
C GLU A 958 -9.95 21.04 11.89
N LEU A 959 -8.63 21.20 11.69
CA LEU A 959 -7.68 20.09 11.64
C LEU A 959 -7.70 19.27 12.94
N PHE A 960 -7.63 19.92 14.11
CA PHE A 960 -7.69 19.20 15.38
C PHE A 960 -9.06 18.57 15.63
N LYS A 961 -10.17 19.14 15.14
CA LYS A 961 -11.47 18.44 15.17
C LYS A 961 -11.45 17.17 14.33
N SER A 962 -10.85 17.20 13.14
CA SER A 962 -10.77 16.02 12.26
C SER A 962 -9.86 14.93 12.84
N ILE A 963 -8.77 15.33 13.52
CA ILE A 963 -7.90 14.43 14.30
C ILE A 963 -8.64 13.88 15.53
N GLU A 964 -9.29 14.72 16.34
CA GLU A 964 -10.02 14.32 17.54
C GLU A 964 -11.18 13.37 17.23
N VAL A 965 -11.84 13.51 16.08
CA VAL A 965 -12.84 12.54 15.58
C VAL A 965 -12.14 11.22 15.22
N TYR A 966 -11.09 11.26 14.40
CA TYR A 966 -10.36 10.08 13.96
C TYR A 966 -9.74 9.26 15.11
N GLU A 967 -9.14 9.92 16.12
CA GLU A 967 -8.65 9.28 17.35
C GLU A 967 -9.79 8.66 18.16
N THR A 968 -10.98 9.30 18.20
CA THR A 968 -12.17 8.75 18.87
C THR A 968 -12.68 7.48 18.18
N ASP A 969 -12.77 7.48 16.85
CA ASP A 969 -13.21 6.33 16.06
C ASP A 969 -12.23 5.14 16.18
N LEU A 970 -10.94 5.41 16.40
CA LEU A 970 -9.91 4.42 16.72
C LEU A 970 -9.88 4.00 18.20
N GLY A 971 -10.66 4.63 19.08
CA GLY A 971 -10.69 4.36 20.51
C GLY A 971 -9.48 4.90 21.30
N ILE A 972 -8.65 5.75 20.69
CA ILE A 972 -7.45 6.35 21.30
C ILE A 972 -7.89 7.56 22.15
N ASN A 973 -7.74 7.48 23.47
CA ASN A 973 -8.03 8.56 24.43
C ASN A 973 -6.94 8.63 25.52
#